data_AF-A0AAW0FPK5-F1
#
_entry.id   AF-A0AAW0FPK5-F1
#
_cell.length_a   1.000
_cell.length_b   1.000
_cell.length_c   1.000
_cell.angle_alpha   90.00
_cell.angle_beta   90.00
_cell.angle_gamma   90.00
#
_symmetry.space_group_name_H-M   'P 1'
#
loop_
_entity.id
_entity.type
_entity.pdbx_description
1 polymer ?
#
loop_
_entity_poly.entity_id
_entity_poly.type
_entity_poly.pdbx_seq_one_letter_code
_entity_poly.pdbx_strand_id
1 'polypeptide(L)'
;MFPQLSFLLPSRTTFRAALLMPYSDRHNIAIPPHPRGRKRYVSQQWVRDVNGPVLPRPPPCGVRTPNGLIWGHDLTDFMWIKQLHDINVFTVWSRSMIKEFGENYDPTEWEKEDGKQVPRRRHPWPVLKLPRNIMDLNLHSTRIGIIDQGCKKHRCIDYSPKYRHDDDDVDVDDDTVSETPTTGNRLEVSAILGKLIPNIRDDEGLIVINDEKNPLKTSHGLPYTLLWAGHVRSSLDILFRQMGPLSRDLNFVFDASFTNIGCYANDSESLLDPNAMLLLDGIGLVDISGLSEEDFVDNSKRSSRRAGLRSKPTLKEKFANLTSAKPAPPNTKKSKGKDTKTKTNKEEQVSTETPLRNSPYSVEAIPKLEEFLPKAFYPDVLMVHDPHHVVLQGQEDNGVERHTIKKYLRVLPKFSGEDQSSEPIEKPEGRANIAHLYLHEKHRLGTGNHSAVYQAPLTLPPPLSAHSRNGNVTVAAKLAFTNYGDRQFLNNEATIYNKFPQHLMDDWCGYNFVPPIKHPVPVGPVVPKFYGYYLPEGINMNDALKCNVASPILLMEECGKPVEPEDYSLDKQSECFSLIHRLHKAGFVQNSPYLRNMVVQPGPLTVPPEKRSMKYPSFRIIDFGRGQDWDSYVGKDTSEKHLQGKADSWYFHRQYEAKHVEEQLGITEHQY
;
A
#
# COMPACT_ATOMS: atom_id res chain seq x y z
N MET A 1 25.46 20.19 -10.96
CA MET A 1 25.98 19.68 -12.24
C MET A 1 26.25 18.18 -12.07
N PHE A 2 25.30 17.34 -12.46
CA PHE A 2 25.50 15.88 -12.54
C PHE A 2 25.81 15.53 -13.99
N PRO A 3 26.81 14.67 -14.29
CA PRO A 3 27.03 14.23 -15.66
C PRO A 3 25.96 13.21 -16.05
N GLN A 4 25.30 13.44 -17.18
CA GLN A 4 24.45 12.47 -17.84
C GLN A 4 25.29 11.24 -18.22
N LEU A 5 25.12 10.14 -17.47
CA LEU A 5 25.60 8.82 -17.86
C LEU A 5 24.68 8.26 -18.95
N SER A 6 25.08 8.47 -20.20
CA SER A 6 24.49 7.80 -21.37
C SER A 6 24.82 6.31 -21.33
N PHE A 7 23.80 5.47 -21.11
CA PHE A 7 23.89 4.02 -21.21
C PHE A 7 24.18 3.61 -22.67
N LEU A 8 25.39 3.10 -22.93
CA LEU A 8 25.73 2.39 -24.15
C LEU A 8 25.13 0.98 -24.08
N LEU A 9 24.07 0.74 -24.86
CA LEU A 9 23.54 -0.60 -25.10
C LEU A 9 24.51 -1.37 -26.02
N PRO A 10 24.83 -2.64 -25.75
CA PRO A 10 25.66 -3.44 -26.64
C PRO A 10 24.93 -3.72 -27.96
N SER A 11 25.63 -3.43 -29.06
CA SER A 11 25.14 -3.59 -30.42
C SER A 11 25.10 -5.06 -30.86
N ARG A 12 24.02 -5.40 -31.58
CA ARG A 12 23.90 -6.50 -32.57
C ARG A 12 23.90 -7.92 -32.01
N THR A 13 22.70 -8.49 -31.97
CA THR A 13 22.48 -9.92 -32.23
C THR A 13 21.37 -10.06 -33.25
N THR A 14 21.67 -10.82 -34.30
CA THR A 14 20.88 -11.11 -35.48
C THR A 14 19.54 -11.76 -35.13
N PHE A 15 18.43 -11.04 -35.33
CA PHE A 15 17.10 -11.64 -35.34
C PHE A 15 16.89 -12.37 -36.68
N ARG A 16 16.78 -13.70 -36.62
CA ARG A 16 16.26 -14.50 -37.74
C ARG A 16 14.76 -14.26 -37.83
N ALA A 17 14.33 -13.80 -39.00
CA ALA A 17 12.93 -13.63 -39.37
C ALA A 17 12.19 -14.98 -39.30
N ALA A 18 11.13 -15.02 -38.49
CA ALA A 18 10.15 -16.10 -38.49
C ALA A 18 9.19 -15.91 -39.67
N LEU A 19 8.77 -17.05 -40.23
CA LEU A 19 7.88 -17.22 -41.38
C LEU A 19 6.66 -16.28 -41.35
N LEU A 20 6.42 -15.62 -42.49
CA LEU A 20 5.16 -14.98 -42.84
C LEU A 20 4.09 -16.05 -43.09
N MET A 21 3.02 -16.06 -42.29
CA MET A 21 1.76 -16.71 -42.64
C MET A 21 0.83 -15.70 -43.35
N PRO A 22 0.00 -16.15 -44.31
CA PRO A 22 -0.88 -15.27 -45.07
C PRO A 22 -1.99 -14.69 -44.19
N TYR A 23 -2.19 -13.39 -44.36
CA TYR A 23 -2.98 -12.50 -43.51
C TYR A 23 -4.31 -12.19 -44.22
N SER A 24 -5.37 -12.92 -43.90
CA SER A 24 -6.74 -12.56 -44.28
C SER A 24 -7.72 -12.95 -43.18
N ASP A 25 -7.72 -12.18 -42.10
CA ASP A 25 -8.91 -11.91 -41.29
C ASP A 25 -8.61 -10.69 -40.41
N ARG A 26 -8.84 -9.51 -40.98
CA ARG A 26 -8.87 -8.25 -40.23
C ARG A 26 -10.26 -8.14 -39.63
N HIS A 27 -10.31 -8.09 -38.30
CA HIS A 27 -11.21 -7.32 -37.42
C HIS A 27 -11.56 -8.14 -36.17
N ASN A 28 -11.23 -7.59 -34.99
CA ASN A 28 -11.38 -8.15 -33.64
C ASN A 28 -10.27 -9.10 -33.17
N ILE A 29 -9.04 -8.59 -33.07
CA ILE A 29 -8.05 -9.23 -32.19
C ILE A 29 -8.41 -8.85 -30.76
N ALA A 30 -8.82 -9.85 -29.98
CA ALA A 30 -9.28 -9.70 -28.61
C ALA A 30 -8.16 -9.10 -27.74
N ILE A 31 -8.51 -8.04 -26.98
CA ILE A 31 -7.79 -7.63 -25.78
C ILE A 31 -7.44 -8.90 -24.99
N PRO A 32 -6.23 -9.03 -24.43
CA PRO A 32 -5.89 -10.19 -23.60
C PRO A 32 -7.05 -10.48 -22.65
N PRO A 33 -7.59 -11.72 -22.66
CA PRO A 33 -8.82 -12.01 -21.95
C PRO A 33 -8.67 -11.60 -20.50
N HIS A 34 -9.73 -11.01 -19.93
CA HIS A 34 -9.73 -10.56 -18.56
C HIS A 34 -9.25 -11.70 -17.64
N PRO A 35 -8.10 -11.57 -16.97
CA PRO A 35 -7.58 -12.63 -16.14
C PRO A 35 -8.55 -12.88 -14.98
N ARG A 36 -9.16 -14.07 -14.95
CA ARG A 36 -10.16 -14.44 -13.95
C ARG A 36 -9.63 -14.15 -12.54
N GLY A 37 -10.40 -13.40 -11.76
CA GLY A 37 -10.08 -13.10 -10.36
C GLY A 37 -9.17 -11.89 -10.12
N ARG A 38 -8.72 -11.17 -11.16
CA ARG A 38 -8.07 -9.86 -11.00
C ARG A 38 -9.10 -8.74 -11.01
N LYS A 39 -8.95 -7.75 -10.14
CA LYS A 39 -9.70 -6.48 -10.20
C LYS A 39 -8.87 -5.40 -10.88
N ARG A 40 -7.54 -5.52 -10.85
CA ARG A 40 -6.60 -4.57 -11.43
C ARG A 40 -6.02 -5.12 -12.72
N TYR A 41 -6.47 -4.58 -13.85
CA TYR A 41 -5.99 -4.94 -15.18
C TYR A 41 -6.13 -3.74 -16.12
N VAL A 42 -5.34 -3.74 -17.19
CA VAL A 42 -5.43 -2.74 -18.25
C VAL A 42 -6.53 -3.18 -19.21
N SER A 43 -7.67 -2.49 -19.19
CA SER A 43 -8.84 -2.82 -20.00
C SER A 43 -8.91 -2.04 -21.32
N GLN A 44 -8.14 -0.95 -21.44
CA GLN A 44 -8.20 -0.06 -22.59
C GLN A 44 -7.05 -0.31 -23.56
N GLN A 45 -7.30 -0.05 -24.83
CA GLN A 45 -6.31 -0.07 -25.90
C GLN A 45 -6.27 1.30 -26.58
N TRP A 46 -5.08 1.83 -26.77
CA TRP A 46 -4.87 3.04 -27.57
C TRP A 46 -4.76 2.68 -29.05
N VAL A 47 -5.65 3.26 -29.87
CA VAL A 47 -5.66 3.03 -31.32
C VAL A 47 -4.59 3.91 -31.97
N ARG A 48 -3.60 3.25 -32.56
CA ARG A 48 -2.52 3.88 -33.34
C ARG A 48 -3.03 4.37 -34.68
N ASP A 49 -2.43 5.44 -35.20
CA ASP A 49 -2.51 5.76 -36.62
C ASP A 49 -1.89 4.59 -37.42
N VAL A 50 -2.61 4.12 -38.43
CA VAL A 50 -2.16 3.05 -39.34
C VAL A 50 -0.87 3.46 -40.04
N ASN A 51 -0.67 4.76 -40.29
CA ASN A 51 0.55 5.31 -40.89
C ASN A 51 1.50 5.92 -39.84
N GLY A 52 1.20 5.75 -38.55
CA GLY A 52 1.97 6.30 -37.46
C GLY A 52 3.39 5.70 -37.38
N PRO A 53 4.37 6.46 -36.85
CA PRO A 53 5.73 5.96 -36.71
C PRO A 53 5.82 4.80 -35.72
N VAL A 54 6.97 4.13 -35.68
CA VAL A 54 7.31 3.17 -34.62
C VAL A 54 7.35 3.90 -33.28
N LEU A 55 6.92 3.25 -32.19
CA LEU A 55 7.05 3.83 -30.86
C LEU A 55 8.50 4.24 -30.56
N PRO A 56 8.74 5.45 -30.03
CA PRO A 56 10.07 5.94 -29.75
C PRO A 56 10.75 5.09 -28.67
N ARG A 57 12.08 5.04 -28.76
CA ARG A 57 12.96 4.43 -27.76
C ARG A 57 14.06 5.45 -27.41
N PRO A 58 14.10 5.98 -26.18
CA PRO A 58 13.26 5.64 -25.03
C PRO A 58 11.78 6.05 -25.21
N PRO A 59 10.84 5.42 -24.48
CA PRO A 59 9.44 5.84 -24.50
C PRO A 59 9.27 7.24 -23.89
N PRO A 60 8.15 7.94 -24.18
CA PRO A 60 7.85 9.25 -23.60
C PRO A 60 7.91 9.22 -22.07
N CYS A 61 8.33 10.32 -21.46
CA CYS A 61 8.54 10.39 -20.03
C CYS A 61 7.21 10.40 -19.26
N GLY A 62 6.15 11.01 -19.80
CA GLY A 62 4.86 11.19 -19.14
C GLY A 62 4.99 11.67 -17.70
N VAL A 63 3.98 11.34 -16.90
CA VAL A 63 4.01 11.52 -15.45
C VAL A 63 4.61 10.28 -14.79
N ARG A 64 5.43 10.50 -13.76
CA ARG A 64 6.15 9.45 -13.03
C ARG A 64 5.94 9.57 -11.54
N THR A 65 5.90 8.43 -10.85
CA THR A 65 6.03 8.38 -9.39
C THR A 65 7.40 8.93 -8.96
N PRO A 66 7.59 9.27 -7.67
CA PRO A 66 8.88 9.75 -7.17
C PRO A 66 10.09 8.82 -7.41
N ASN A 67 9.85 7.51 -7.56
CA ASN A 67 10.86 6.53 -7.95
C ASN A 67 10.96 6.30 -9.47
N GLY A 68 10.40 7.19 -10.29
CA GLY A 68 10.52 7.17 -11.74
C GLY A 68 9.73 6.05 -12.44
N LEU A 69 8.70 5.47 -11.83
CA LEU A 69 7.82 4.47 -12.48
C LEU A 69 6.68 5.16 -13.22
N ILE A 70 6.16 4.50 -14.26
CA ILE A 70 4.97 4.95 -14.98
C ILE A 70 3.83 5.06 -13.96
N TRP A 71 3.18 6.22 -13.94
CA TRP A 71 2.09 6.52 -13.02
C TRP A 71 0.78 6.78 -13.79
N GLY A 72 -0.32 6.43 -13.14
CA GLY A 72 -1.69 6.79 -13.51
C GLY A 72 -2.51 7.02 -12.24
N HIS A 73 -3.43 7.97 -12.29
CA HIS A 73 -4.33 8.27 -11.17
C HIS A 73 -5.33 7.14 -10.92
N ASP A 74 -5.80 6.51 -11.99
CA ASP A 74 -6.68 5.34 -11.95
C ASP A 74 -6.25 4.25 -12.95
N LEU A 75 -7.01 3.15 -13.01
CA LEU A 75 -6.71 2.02 -13.91
C LEU A 75 -6.98 2.35 -15.38
N THR A 76 -7.84 3.34 -15.67
CA THR A 76 -8.17 3.77 -17.04
C THR A 76 -7.08 4.64 -17.65
N ASP A 77 -6.20 5.20 -16.81
CA ASP A 77 -5.00 5.90 -17.27
C ASP A 77 -3.94 4.97 -17.86
N PHE A 78 -4.12 3.65 -17.85
CA PHE A 78 -3.21 2.70 -18.48
C PHE A 78 -3.86 2.11 -19.72
N MET A 79 -3.10 2.02 -20.80
CA MET A 79 -3.59 1.52 -22.08
C MET A 79 -2.57 0.59 -22.72
N TRP A 80 -3.08 -0.47 -23.34
CA TRP A 80 -2.31 -1.27 -24.28
C TRP A 80 -2.07 -0.46 -25.55
N ILE A 81 -0.82 -0.35 -25.98
CA ILE A 81 -0.45 0.33 -27.22
C ILE A 81 0.45 -0.58 -28.05
N LYS A 82 0.16 -0.68 -29.35
CA LYS A 82 0.99 -1.46 -30.29
C LYS A 82 2.32 -0.76 -30.53
N GLN A 83 3.42 -1.52 -30.47
CA GLN A 83 4.76 -1.01 -30.81
C GLN A 83 4.89 -0.69 -32.31
N LEU A 84 4.21 -1.47 -33.14
CA LEU A 84 4.14 -1.36 -34.60
C LEU A 84 2.69 -1.56 -35.02
N HIS A 85 2.17 -0.75 -35.95
CA HIS A 85 0.75 -0.78 -36.34
C HIS A 85 0.32 -2.17 -36.87
N ASP A 86 1.19 -2.83 -37.62
CA ASP A 86 0.93 -4.12 -38.26
C ASP A 86 1.37 -5.37 -37.47
N ILE A 87 2.06 -5.19 -36.33
CA ILE A 87 2.55 -6.33 -35.54
C ILE A 87 1.88 -6.35 -34.17
N ASN A 88 1.42 -7.53 -33.75
CA ASN A 88 0.78 -7.77 -32.46
C ASN A 88 1.79 -7.80 -31.30
N VAL A 89 2.60 -6.75 -31.18
CA VAL A 89 3.52 -6.52 -30.06
C VAL A 89 3.00 -5.33 -29.29
N PHE A 90 2.44 -5.58 -28.10
CA PHE A 90 1.88 -4.55 -27.25
C PHE A 90 2.85 -4.15 -26.13
N THR A 91 2.69 -2.93 -25.65
CA THR A 91 3.27 -2.45 -24.39
C THR A 91 2.20 -1.66 -23.63
N VAL A 92 2.43 -1.37 -22.36
CA VAL A 92 1.54 -0.53 -21.57
C VAL A 92 2.15 0.85 -21.45
N TRP A 93 1.40 1.87 -21.89
CA TRP A 93 1.71 3.27 -21.66
C TRP A 93 0.66 3.87 -20.75
N SER A 94 1.03 4.90 -19.98
CA SER A 94 0.03 5.71 -19.31
C SER A 94 -0.51 6.79 -20.24
N ARG A 95 -1.70 7.29 -19.94
CA ARG A 95 -2.35 8.40 -20.65
C ARG A 95 -1.43 9.61 -20.79
N SER A 96 -0.72 9.98 -19.74
CA SER A 96 0.26 11.08 -19.79
C SER A 96 1.42 10.83 -20.78
N MET A 97 1.83 9.57 -21.00
CA MET A 97 2.83 9.24 -22.02
C MET A 97 2.26 9.34 -23.43
N ILE A 98 1.00 8.94 -23.61
CA ILE A 98 0.27 9.06 -24.88
C ILE A 98 0.08 10.54 -25.23
N LYS A 99 -0.29 11.38 -24.26
CA LYS A 99 -0.37 12.83 -24.41
C LYS A 99 0.96 13.44 -24.85
N GLU A 100 2.07 13.07 -24.21
CA GLU A 100 3.41 13.54 -24.59
C GLU A 100 3.78 13.09 -26.01
N PHE A 101 3.35 11.89 -26.40
CA PHE A 101 3.57 11.37 -27.73
C PHE A 101 2.73 12.06 -28.83
N GLY A 102 1.51 12.50 -28.50
CA GLY A 102 0.67 13.37 -29.34
C GLY A 102 -0.12 12.67 -30.44
N GLU A 103 0.13 11.40 -30.75
CA GLU A 103 -0.60 10.68 -31.81
C GLU A 103 -2.03 10.34 -31.36
N ASN A 104 -3.01 10.87 -32.10
CA ASN A 104 -4.46 10.71 -31.87
C ASN A 104 -4.93 11.20 -30.49
N TYR A 105 -4.14 12.00 -29.78
CA TYR A 105 -4.51 12.45 -28.45
C TYR A 105 -5.46 13.64 -28.54
N ASP A 106 -6.74 13.40 -28.29
CA ASP A 106 -7.74 14.46 -28.15
C ASP A 106 -7.89 14.84 -26.67
N PRO A 107 -7.51 16.06 -26.24
CA PRO A 107 -7.69 16.50 -24.87
C PRO A 107 -9.17 16.59 -24.45
N THR A 108 -10.11 16.67 -25.40
CA THR A 108 -11.56 16.83 -25.15
C THR A 108 -12.28 15.52 -24.85
N GLU A 109 -11.73 14.37 -25.29
CA GLU A 109 -12.28 13.03 -24.98
C GLU A 109 -12.25 12.69 -23.49
N TRP A 110 -11.50 13.48 -22.73
CA TRP A 110 -11.28 13.22 -21.33
C TRP A 110 -11.93 14.29 -20.48
N GLU A 111 -12.78 13.85 -19.54
CA GLU A 111 -13.46 14.73 -18.59
C GLU A 111 -12.53 15.67 -17.81
N LYS A 112 -11.23 15.38 -17.74
CA LYS A 112 -10.26 16.10 -16.91
C LYS A 112 -8.98 16.42 -17.65
N GLU A 113 -8.52 17.64 -17.47
CA GLU A 113 -7.22 18.11 -17.95
C GLU A 113 -6.07 17.35 -17.27
N ASP A 114 -5.29 16.63 -18.07
CA ASP A 114 -4.10 15.89 -17.63
C ASP A 114 -3.06 16.73 -16.90
N GLY A 115 -2.99 18.03 -17.20
CA GLY A 115 -2.01 18.93 -16.58
C GLY A 115 -2.18 19.09 -15.07
N LYS A 116 -3.32 18.69 -14.50
CA LYS A 116 -3.62 18.79 -13.07
C LYS A 116 -3.37 17.48 -12.31
N GLN A 117 -3.13 16.37 -13.00
CA GLN A 117 -2.96 15.08 -12.36
C GLN A 117 -1.48 14.78 -12.12
N VAL A 118 -1.04 14.98 -10.88
CA VAL A 118 0.31 14.61 -10.42
C VAL A 118 0.21 13.59 -9.28
N PRO A 119 1.21 12.68 -9.14
CA PRO A 119 1.28 11.82 -7.99
C PRO A 119 1.32 12.68 -6.74
N ARG A 120 0.43 12.37 -5.82
CA ARG A 120 0.30 13.08 -4.56
C ARG A 120 0.62 12.15 -3.41
N ARG A 121 1.44 12.63 -2.49
CA ARG A 121 1.65 11.97 -1.20
C ARG A 121 0.35 11.91 -0.42
N ARG A 122 -0.03 10.70 -0.02
CA ARG A 122 -1.13 10.46 0.90
C ARG A 122 -0.63 10.56 2.34
N HIS A 123 -1.44 11.13 3.21
CA HIS A 123 -1.12 11.19 4.63
C HIS A 123 -1.88 10.09 5.37
N PRO A 124 -1.21 9.31 6.22
CA PRO A 124 -1.92 8.38 7.09
C PRO A 124 -2.85 9.16 8.03
N TRP A 125 -3.78 8.46 8.65
CA TRP A 125 -4.72 9.05 9.58
C TRP A 125 -3.95 9.79 10.69
N PRO A 126 -4.24 11.08 10.96
CA PRO A 126 -3.47 11.86 11.91
C PRO A 126 -3.68 11.33 13.32
N VAL A 127 -2.58 10.84 13.90
CA VAL A 127 -2.46 10.40 15.29
C VAL A 127 -1.70 11.41 16.13
N LEU A 128 -0.88 12.26 15.50
CA LEU A 128 -0.09 13.31 16.16
C LEU A 128 -0.89 14.61 16.34
N LYS A 129 -0.70 15.26 17.48
CA LYS A 129 -1.26 16.58 17.81
C LYS A 129 -0.19 17.53 18.34
N LEU A 130 -0.39 18.82 18.03
CA LEU A 130 0.36 19.94 18.58
C LEU A 130 -0.60 20.89 19.29
N PRO A 131 -0.17 21.55 20.38
CA PRO A 131 -0.91 22.64 20.99
C PRO A 131 -1.24 23.74 19.98
N ARG A 132 -2.46 24.30 20.03
CA ARG A 132 -2.94 25.31 19.07
C ARG A 132 -2.02 26.52 18.97
N ASN A 133 -1.52 27.02 20.11
CA ASN A 133 -0.59 28.15 20.17
C ASN A 133 0.74 27.92 19.44
N ILE A 134 1.09 26.67 19.12
CA ILE A 134 2.30 26.31 18.38
C ILE A 134 2.01 26.11 16.89
N MET A 135 0.77 25.78 16.51
CA MET A 135 0.41 25.67 15.09
C MET A 135 0.54 27.00 14.34
N ASP A 136 0.37 28.12 15.05
CA ASP A 136 0.47 29.48 14.51
C ASP A 136 1.92 29.92 14.22
N LEU A 137 2.93 29.22 14.73
CA LEU A 137 4.36 29.56 14.60
C LEU A 137 4.96 29.17 13.22
N ASN A 138 4.24 29.37 12.11
CA ASN A 138 4.68 29.00 10.76
C ASN A 138 5.05 27.51 10.57
N LEU A 139 4.62 26.62 11.49
CA LEU A 139 4.74 25.17 11.37
C LEU A 139 3.84 24.57 10.28
N HIS A 140 3.20 25.39 9.45
CA HIS A 140 2.37 24.98 8.31
C HIS A 140 3.09 24.02 7.35
N SER A 141 4.43 24.04 7.31
CA SER A 141 5.22 23.06 6.54
C SER A 141 5.11 21.62 7.08
N THR A 142 4.85 21.45 8.38
CA THR A 142 4.96 20.13 9.04
C THR A 142 3.76 19.22 8.85
N ARG A 143 2.66 19.72 8.27
CA ARG A 143 1.48 18.92 7.88
C ARG A 143 0.90 17.98 8.96
N ILE A 144 1.23 18.18 10.24
CA ILE A 144 0.67 17.40 11.35
C ILE A 144 -0.84 17.67 11.45
N GLY A 145 -1.62 16.63 11.74
CA GLY A 145 -3.06 16.77 11.98
C GLY A 145 -3.90 16.88 10.71
N ILE A 146 -3.28 16.84 9.53
CA ILE A 146 -4.01 16.95 8.25
C ILE A 146 -4.67 15.62 7.91
N ILE A 147 -5.99 15.64 7.78
CA ILE A 147 -6.77 14.49 7.29
C ILE A 147 -6.64 14.43 5.78
N ASP A 148 -6.17 13.28 5.26
CA ASP A 148 -6.19 13.03 3.83
C ASP A 148 -7.64 12.88 3.34
N GLN A 149 -8.10 13.82 2.53
CA GLN A 149 -9.46 13.83 2.00
C GLN A 149 -9.70 12.80 0.87
N GLY A 150 -8.73 11.92 0.63
CA GLY A 150 -8.76 10.93 -0.45
C GLY A 150 -8.46 11.52 -1.82
N CYS A 151 -8.37 10.65 -2.81
CA CYS A 151 -8.05 11.04 -4.19
C CYS A 151 -9.22 11.74 -4.91
N LYS A 152 -10.47 11.47 -4.49
CA LYS A 152 -11.68 11.99 -5.16
C LYS A 152 -11.82 13.51 -5.05
N LYS A 153 -11.46 14.09 -3.90
CA LYS A 153 -11.54 15.55 -3.65
C LYS A 153 -10.36 16.34 -4.21
N HIS A 154 -9.25 15.66 -4.53
CA HIS A 154 -8.11 16.25 -5.24
C HIS A 154 -8.40 16.68 -6.68
N ARG A 155 -9.61 16.39 -7.18
CA ARG A 155 -10.11 16.89 -8.46
C ARG A 155 -10.44 18.38 -8.44
N CYS A 156 -10.48 19.03 -7.27
CA CYS A 156 -10.81 20.44 -7.13
C CYS A 156 -9.53 21.28 -6.89
N ILE A 157 -9.40 22.41 -7.60
CA ILE A 157 -8.29 23.37 -7.45
C ILE A 157 -8.30 24.00 -6.04
N ASP A 158 -9.48 24.06 -5.40
CA ASP A 158 -9.70 24.68 -4.09
C ASP A 158 -9.44 23.71 -2.91
N TYR A 159 -8.40 22.87 -3.01
CA TYR A 159 -8.06 21.96 -1.91
C TYR A 159 -7.56 22.75 -0.69
N SER A 160 -8.43 22.89 0.31
CA SER A 160 -8.06 23.29 1.67
C SER A 160 -7.86 22.03 2.52
N PRO A 161 -6.66 21.82 3.13
CA PRO A 161 -6.46 20.71 4.05
C PRO A 161 -7.43 20.85 5.23
N LYS A 162 -8.11 19.77 5.57
CA LYS A 162 -8.93 19.72 6.78
C LYS A 162 -8.07 19.19 7.90
N TYR A 163 -8.02 19.93 8.99
CA TYR A 163 -7.40 19.48 10.21
C TYR A 163 -8.38 18.62 10.99
N ARG A 164 -7.85 17.68 11.75
CA ARG A 164 -8.64 17.01 12.79
C ARG A 164 -8.95 18.07 13.85
N HIS A 165 -10.19 18.56 13.86
CA HIS A 165 -10.68 19.35 14.97
C HIS A 165 -10.85 18.41 16.16
N ASP A 166 -10.17 18.69 17.26
CA ASP A 166 -10.45 18.02 18.52
C ASP A 166 -11.84 18.50 18.98
N ASP A 167 -12.72 17.55 19.35
CA ASP A 167 -14.04 17.81 19.94
C ASP A 167 -13.93 18.34 21.40
N ASP A 168 -12.72 18.64 21.88
CA ASP A 168 -12.43 18.96 23.30
C ASP A 168 -12.22 20.47 23.54
N ASP A 169 -13.12 21.33 23.04
CA ASP A 169 -13.20 22.76 23.47
C ASP A 169 -14.61 23.34 23.26
N VAL A 170 -15.65 22.62 23.69
CA VAL A 170 -16.96 23.23 23.95
C VAL A 170 -17.61 22.63 25.21
N ASP A 171 -16.97 22.86 26.37
CA ASP A 171 -17.74 23.20 27.58
C ASP A 171 -18.11 24.70 27.49
N VAL A 172 -18.87 25.07 26.45
CA VAL A 172 -19.59 26.34 26.40
C VAL A 172 -21.05 25.96 26.34
N ASP A 173 -21.67 26.02 27.50
CA ASP A 173 -23.11 26.04 27.79
C ASP A 173 -24.03 25.63 26.62
N ASP A 174 -24.53 24.41 26.77
CA ASP A 174 -25.80 23.91 26.25
C ASP A 174 -26.92 24.94 26.51
N ASP A 175 -27.09 25.89 25.58
CA ASP A 175 -28.31 26.68 25.36
C ASP A 175 -28.15 27.58 24.12
N THR A 176 -28.14 27.01 22.90
CA THR A 176 -28.58 27.74 21.69
C THR A 176 -28.96 26.81 20.53
N VAL A 177 -30.21 26.34 20.59
CA VAL A 177 -31.23 26.39 19.52
C VAL A 177 -30.77 26.18 18.06
N SER A 178 -31.08 24.98 17.55
CA SER A 178 -31.52 24.62 16.19
C SER A 178 -30.83 25.24 14.97
N GLU A 179 -29.97 24.46 14.30
CA GLU A 179 -29.69 24.65 12.88
C GLU A 179 -30.66 23.80 12.05
N THR A 180 -31.58 24.47 11.35
CA THR A 180 -32.45 23.90 10.31
C THR A 180 -31.64 23.45 9.09
N PRO A 181 -32.09 22.42 8.34
CA PRO A 181 -31.42 21.99 7.12
C PRO A 181 -31.43 23.09 6.06
N THR A 182 -30.26 23.32 5.46
CA THR A 182 -30.01 24.30 4.41
C THR A 182 -30.98 24.16 3.23
N THR A 183 -31.65 25.27 2.93
CA THR A 183 -32.69 25.53 1.91
C THR A 183 -32.24 25.39 0.45
N GLY A 184 -31.03 24.91 0.18
CA GLY A 184 -30.42 24.87 -1.16
C GLY A 184 -31.09 23.90 -2.15
N ASN A 185 -31.51 22.72 -1.70
CA ASN A 185 -32.11 21.71 -2.59
C ASN A 185 -33.62 21.90 -2.82
N ARG A 186 -34.28 22.75 -2.02
CA ARG A 186 -35.75 22.93 -2.08
C ARG A 186 -36.17 23.86 -3.22
N LEU A 187 -35.29 24.78 -3.63
CA LEU A 187 -35.56 25.77 -4.69
C LEU A 187 -35.48 25.16 -6.10
N GLU A 188 -34.55 24.22 -6.36
CA GLU A 188 -34.42 23.62 -7.71
C GLU A 188 -35.57 22.66 -8.06
N VAL A 189 -36.05 21.87 -7.09
CA VAL A 189 -37.16 20.94 -7.32
C VAL A 189 -38.49 21.68 -7.51
N SER A 190 -38.74 22.77 -6.75
CA SER A 190 -39.93 23.60 -6.94
C SER A 190 -39.92 24.29 -8.31
N ALA A 191 -38.76 24.77 -8.77
CA ALA A 191 -38.62 25.44 -10.06
C ALA A 191 -38.86 24.48 -11.27
N ILE A 192 -38.51 23.20 -11.14
CA ILE A 192 -38.77 22.19 -12.18
C ILE A 192 -40.25 21.80 -12.18
N LEU A 193 -40.86 21.59 -11.00
CA LEU A 193 -42.27 21.21 -10.88
C LEU A 193 -43.22 22.35 -11.27
N GLY A 194 -42.89 23.60 -10.95
CA GLY A 194 -43.66 24.77 -11.38
C GLY A 194 -43.73 24.94 -12.90
N LYS A 195 -42.74 24.40 -13.65
CA LYS A 195 -42.76 24.37 -15.12
C LYS A 195 -43.63 23.24 -15.68
N LEU A 196 -43.76 22.14 -14.96
CA LEU A 196 -44.51 20.94 -15.40
C LEU A 196 -45.99 21.00 -14.99
N ILE A 197 -46.31 21.66 -13.88
CA ILE A 197 -47.66 21.71 -13.30
C ILE A 197 -48.01 23.18 -13.00
N PRO A 198 -48.63 23.91 -13.94
CA PRO A 198 -48.75 25.38 -13.90
C PRO A 198 -49.68 25.97 -12.81
N ASN A 199 -50.02 25.23 -11.74
CA ASN A 199 -50.92 25.70 -10.67
C ASN A 199 -50.53 25.21 -9.25
N ILE A 200 -49.33 24.68 -9.03
CA ILE A 200 -48.88 24.33 -7.67
C ILE A 200 -48.52 25.62 -6.94
N ARG A 201 -49.17 25.89 -5.79
CA ARG A 201 -48.82 27.03 -4.93
C ARG A 201 -47.65 26.66 -4.04
N ASP A 202 -46.69 27.56 -3.87
CA ASP A 202 -45.45 27.32 -3.10
C ASP A 202 -45.68 27.06 -1.60
N ASP A 203 -46.87 27.36 -1.07
CA ASP A 203 -47.25 27.21 0.33
C ASP A 203 -47.80 25.82 0.69
N GLU A 204 -48.23 25.02 -0.29
CA GLU A 204 -48.68 23.66 -0.07
C GLU A 204 -47.51 22.69 -0.24
N GLY A 205 -46.97 22.20 0.88
CA GLY A 205 -45.80 21.32 0.88
C GLY A 205 -45.91 20.15 -0.12
N LEU A 206 -44.89 19.96 -0.95
CA LEU A 206 -44.86 18.97 -2.04
C LEU A 206 -44.82 17.52 -1.54
N ILE A 207 -44.34 17.30 -0.33
CA ILE A 207 -44.10 15.97 0.26
C ILE A 207 -44.76 15.92 1.63
N VAL A 208 -45.47 14.83 1.90
CA VAL A 208 -46.11 14.51 3.18
C VAL A 208 -45.55 13.21 3.75
N ILE A 209 -45.54 13.05 5.08
CA ILE A 209 -45.17 11.77 5.71
C ILE A 209 -46.28 10.75 5.41
N ASN A 210 -45.89 9.50 5.15
CA ASN A 210 -46.84 8.42 4.88
C ASN A 210 -47.72 8.14 6.12
N ASP A 211 -48.98 7.77 5.92
CA ASP A 211 -49.91 7.50 7.03
C ASP A 211 -49.49 6.24 7.78
N GLU A 212 -49.18 6.38 9.08
CA GLU A 212 -48.77 5.25 9.93
C GLU A 212 -49.86 4.18 10.10
N LYS A 213 -51.14 4.56 10.01
CA LYS A 213 -52.27 3.64 10.20
C LYS A 213 -52.59 2.85 8.93
N ASN A 214 -52.42 3.47 7.77
CA ASN A 214 -52.69 2.87 6.46
C ASN A 214 -51.60 3.26 5.45
N PRO A 215 -50.35 2.78 5.62
CA PRO A 215 -49.26 3.26 4.79
C PRO A 215 -49.41 2.75 3.37
N LEU A 216 -49.18 3.63 2.39
CA LEU A 216 -48.96 3.19 1.02
C LEU A 216 -47.67 2.38 0.98
N LYS A 217 -47.74 1.20 0.35
CA LYS A 217 -46.67 0.22 0.28
C LYS A 217 -46.23 0.01 -1.16
N THR A 218 -44.97 -0.35 -1.34
CA THR A 218 -44.43 -0.82 -2.62
C THR A 218 -45.12 -2.11 -3.07
N SER A 219 -44.91 -2.51 -4.32
CA SER A 219 -45.29 -3.84 -4.83
C SER A 219 -44.70 -5.00 -4.00
N HIS A 220 -43.62 -4.75 -3.25
CA HIS A 220 -43.00 -5.72 -2.34
C HIS A 220 -43.52 -5.61 -0.89
N GLY A 221 -44.54 -4.79 -0.62
CA GLY A 221 -45.18 -4.68 0.69
C GLY A 221 -44.48 -3.76 1.70
N LEU A 222 -43.46 -3.00 1.29
CA LEU A 222 -42.72 -2.08 2.18
C LEU A 222 -43.36 -0.69 2.18
N PRO A 223 -43.62 -0.06 3.34
CA PRO A 223 -44.23 1.27 3.39
C PRO A 223 -43.24 2.35 2.92
N TYR A 224 -43.74 3.30 2.14
CA TYR A 224 -42.97 4.50 1.80
C TYR A 224 -42.76 5.38 3.03
N THR A 225 -41.65 6.11 3.12
CA THR A 225 -41.39 7.00 4.26
C THR A 225 -42.01 8.38 4.02
N LEU A 226 -41.94 8.84 2.78
CA LEU A 226 -42.46 10.10 2.31
C LEU A 226 -43.35 9.84 1.09
N LEU A 227 -44.42 10.61 0.94
CA LEU A 227 -45.37 10.59 -0.18
C LEU A 227 -45.43 11.96 -0.84
N TRP A 228 -45.64 12.03 -2.16
CA TRP A 228 -46.09 13.28 -2.77
C TRP A 228 -47.43 13.70 -2.16
N ALA A 229 -47.60 15.00 -1.92
CA ALA A 229 -48.87 15.53 -1.43
C ALA A 229 -50.01 15.18 -2.39
N GLY A 230 -51.22 15.00 -1.85
CA GLY A 230 -52.35 14.47 -2.62
C GLY A 230 -52.71 15.32 -3.85
N HIS A 231 -52.53 16.64 -3.77
CA HIS A 231 -52.75 17.54 -4.90
C HIS A 231 -51.71 17.32 -6.02
N VAL A 232 -50.43 17.09 -5.69
CA VAL A 232 -49.37 16.80 -6.67
C VAL A 232 -49.65 15.49 -7.41
N ARG A 233 -50.02 14.44 -6.67
CA ARG A 233 -50.39 13.14 -7.26
C ARG A 233 -51.58 13.26 -8.21
N SER A 234 -52.59 14.03 -7.80
CA SER A 234 -53.77 14.27 -8.63
C SER A 234 -53.43 15.03 -9.92
N SER A 235 -52.54 16.03 -9.85
CA SER A 235 -52.09 16.77 -11.02
C SER A 235 -51.23 15.91 -11.96
N LEU A 236 -50.36 15.05 -11.42
CA LEU A 236 -49.57 14.11 -12.21
C LEU A 236 -50.45 13.07 -12.91
N ASP A 237 -51.46 12.50 -12.25
CA ASP A 237 -52.37 11.53 -12.89
C ASP A 237 -53.15 12.16 -14.06
N ILE A 238 -53.57 13.43 -13.94
CA ILE A 238 -54.19 14.17 -15.04
C ILE A 238 -53.22 14.33 -16.21
N LEU A 239 -51.96 14.71 -15.93
CA LEU A 239 -50.92 14.88 -16.94
C LEU A 239 -50.62 13.55 -17.66
N PHE A 240 -50.48 12.44 -16.92
CA PHE A 240 -50.21 11.12 -17.48
C PHE A 240 -51.37 10.62 -18.34
N ARG A 241 -52.63 10.84 -17.92
CA ARG A 241 -53.80 10.50 -18.75
C ARG A 241 -53.82 11.23 -20.09
N GLN A 242 -53.28 12.45 -20.17
CA GLN A 242 -53.19 13.21 -21.41
C GLN A 242 -52.08 12.71 -22.35
N MET A 243 -51.08 11.98 -21.85
CA MET A 243 -49.92 11.51 -22.63
C MET A 243 -50.13 10.14 -23.33
N GLY A 244 -51.31 9.52 -23.23
CA GLY A 244 -51.66 8.32 -23.98
C GLY A 244 -51.11 6.99 -23.44
N PRO A 245 -51.34 5.85 -24.14
CA PRO A 245 -51.22 4.50 -23.57
C PRO A 245 -49.80 4.09 -23.12
N LEU A 246 -48.76 4.62 -23.78
CA LEU A 246 -47.35 4.36 -23.47
C LEU A 246 -46.89 4.96 -22.11
N SER A 247 -47.72 5.81 -21.48
CA SER A 247 -47.42 6.43 -20.18
C SER A 247 -47.98 5.68 -18.96
N ARG A 248 -48.79 4.62 -19.16
CA ARG A 248 -49.37 3.88 -18.04
C ARG A 248 -48.32 3.14 -17.20
N ASP A 249 -47.22 2.73 -17.81
CA ASP A 249 -46.09 2.12 -17.11
C ASP A 249 -45.25 3.16 -16.33
N LEU A 250 -45.30 4.44 -16.73
CA LEU A 250 -44.69 5.56 -15.99
C LEU A 250 -45.52 5.97 -14.77
N ASN A 251 -46.84 5.77 -14.80
CA ASN A 251 -47.73 6.07 -13.67
C ASN A 251 -47.34 5.25 -12.41
N PHE A 252 -46.81 4.03 -12.60
CA PHE A 252 -46.34 3.18 -11.50
C PHE A 252 -45.02 3.66 -10.87
N VAL A 253 -44.20 4.40 -11.63
CA VAL A 253 -42.90 4.92 -11.17
C VAL A 253 -43.08 6.22 -10.36
N PHE A 254 -44.15 6.99 -10.61
CA PHE A 254 -44.39 8.28 -9.96
C PHE A 254 -45.33 8.22 -8.74
N ASP A 255 -46.03 7.10 -8.51
CA ASP A 255 -46.86 6.89 -7.33
C ASP A 255 -46.06 6.67 -6.02
N ALA A 256 -44.72 6.66 -6.10
CA ALA A 256 -43.83 6.18 -5.05
C ALA A 256 -42.66 7.15 -4.78
N SER A 257 -42.68 7.85 -3.65
CA SER A 257 -41.51 8.59 -3.13
C SER A 257 -40.72 7.77 -2.11
N PHE A 258 -39.48 8.19 -1.89
CA PHE A 258 -38.39 7.55 -1.14
C PHE A 258 -38.79 6.51 -0.07
N THR A 259 -38.40 5.26 -0.29
CA THR A 259 -38.17 4.29 0.80
C THR A 259 -36.82 4.60 1.45
N ASN A 260 -36.77 4.60 2.78
CA ASN A 260 -35.54 4.76 3.55
C ASN A 260 -34.54 3.62 3.27
N ILE A 261 -33.74 3.74 2.20
CA ILE A 261 -32.51 2.98 2.02
C ILE A 261 -31.39 3.86 2.58
N GLY A 262 -31.13 3.70 3.86
CA GLY A 262 -29.85 4.11 4.44
C GLY A 262 -28.72 3.39 3.72
N CYS A 263 -28.01 4.13 2.87
CA CYS A 263 -26.59 3.96 2.58
C CYS A 263 -26.09 2.57 2.12
N TYR A 264 -26.63 1.98 1.05
CA TYR A 264 -25.88 1.03 0.20
C TYR A 264 -26.45 1.01 -1.22
N ALA A 265 -25.93 1.86 -2.11
CA ALA A 265 -26.11 1.71 -3.55
C ALA A 265 -24.92 2.37 -4.29
N ASN A 266 -24.00 1.53 -4.73
CA ASN A 266 -23.21 1.68 -5.96
C ASN A 266 -22.72 0.26 -6.25
N ASP A 267 -23.59 -0.52 -6.88
CA ASP A 267 -23.31 -1.67 -7.76
C ASP A 267 -24.64 -2.43 -7.97
N SER A 268 -25.47 -1.96 -8.91
CA SER A 268 -26.57 -2.76 -9.48
C SER A 268 -27.03 -2.20 -10.83
N GLU A 269 -26.14 -2.13 -11.81
CA GLU A 269 -26.55 -2.28 -13.21
C GLU A 269 -26.48 -3.77 -13.54
N SER A 270 -27.59 -4.50 -13.36
CA SER A 270 -27.84 -5.82 -13.98
C SER A 270 -29.20 -6.38 -13.56
N LEU A 271 -30.28 -5.67 -13.87
CA LEU A 271 -31.62 -6.26 -13.92
C LEU A 271 -32.41 -5.69 -15.11
N LEU A 272 -31.82 -5.81 -16.30
CA LEU A 272 -32.56 -5.86 -17.56
C LEU A 272 -31.87 -6.93 -18.43
N ASP A 273 -32.62 -8.00 -18.72
CA ASP A 273 -32.23 -9.07 -19.62
C ASP A 273 -32.12 -8.52 -21.05
N PRO A 274 -30.94 -8.58 -21.71
CA PRO A 274 -30.78 -8.10 -23.08
C PRO A 274 -31.42 -9.00 -24.15
N ASN A 275 -32.01 -10.15 -23.79
CA ASN A 275 -32.51 -11.13 -24.75
C ASN A 275 -33.98 -10.93 -25.20
N ALA A 276 -34.64 -9.83 -24.83
CA ALA A 276 -36.02 -9.56 -25.24
C ALA A 276 -36.17 -8.86 -26.61
N MET A 277 -35.07 -8.57 -27.32
CA MET A 277 -35.12 -8.06 -28.69
C MET A 277 -34.05 -8.73 -29.55
N LEU A 278 -34.39 -9.86 -30.19
CA LEU A 278 -33.94 -10.30 -31.51
C LEU A 278 -34.42 -11.75 -31.75
N LEU A 279 -35.57 -11.88 -32.41
CA LEU A 279 -36.05 -13.12 -33.00
C LEU A 279 -36.55 -12.73 -34.39
N LEU A 280 -35.76 -13.04 -35.42
CA LEU A 280 -36.20 -13.46 -36.76
C LEU A 280 -34.96 -13.85 -37.59
N ASP A 281 -35.09 -15.04 -38.18
CA ASP A 281 -34.34 -15.67 -39.28
C ASP A 281 -33.00 -16.41 -39.05
N GLY A 282 -33.03 -17.70 -39.39
CA GLY A 282 -31.98 -18.30 -40.23
C GLY A 282 -31.31 -19.58 -39.74
N ILE A 283 -31.84 -20.74 -40.15
CA ILE A 283 -31.32 -22.10 -39.93
C ILE A 283 -30.03 -22.36 -40.75
N GLY A 284 -29.08 -23.12 -40.19
CA GLY A 284 -27.96 -23.68 -40.96
C GLY A 284 -27.04 -24.61 -40.16
N LEU A 285 -27.40 -25.90 -40.10
CA LEU A 285 -26.54 -27.01 -39.70
C LEU A 285 -25.37 -27.19 -40.68
N VAL A 286 -24.13 -27.35 -40.19
CA VAL A 286 -23.11 -28.18 -40.86
C VAL A 286 -22.24 -28.88 -39.80
N ASP A 287 -22.24 -30.21 -39.92
CA ASP A 287 -21.40 -31.22 -39.30
C ASP A 287 -20.04 -31.30 -40.00
N ILE A 288 -18.93 -31.35 -39.25
CA ILE A 288 -17.66 -31.87 -39.76
C ILE A 288 -16.95 -32.64 -38.64
N SER A 289 -17.17 -33.95 -38.64
CA SER A 289 -16.30 -34.95 -38.02
C SER A 289 -14.96 -35.09 -38.77
N GLY A 290 -13.89 -35.34 -38.01
CA GLY A 290 -12.72 -36.07 -38.49
C GLY A 290 -11.44 -35.25 -38.61
N LEU A 291 -10.43 -35.58 -37.81
CA LEU A 291 -9.26 -36.34 -38.29
C LEU A 291 -8.34 -36.70 -37.11
N SER A 292 -7.67 -37.82 -37.31
CA SER A 292 -6.97 -38.71 -36.38
C SER A 292 -5.63 -38.19 -35.85
N GLU A 293 -5.30 -38.60 -34.63
CA GLU A 293 -3.94 -38.72 -34.10
C GLU A 293 -3.24 -39.92 -34.73
N GLU A 294 -1.98 -39.77 -35.14
CA GLU A 294 -0.98 -40.84 -35.10
C GLU A 294 0.45 -40.25 -35.17
N ASP A 295 1.19 -40.53 -34.09
CA ASP A 295 2.61 -40.89 -33.96
C ASP A 295 3.70 -40.27 -34.87
N PHE A 296 4.74 -39.71 -34.23
CA PHE A 296 6.11 -40.00 -34.65
C PHE A 296 7.14 -39.97 -33.50
N VAL A 297 7.93 -41.03 -33.48
CA VAL A 297 8.95 -41.41 -32.49
C VAL A 297 10.32 -40.77 -32.79
N ASP A 298 10.97 -40.41 -31.69
CA ASP A 298 12.41 -40.35 -31.38
C ASP A 298 13.44 -40.60 -32.49
N ASN A 299 14.39 -39.68 -32.63
CA ASN A 299 15.72 -39.98 -33.17
C ASN A 299 16.74 -38.90 -32.78
N SER A 300 17.61 -39.18 -31.80
CA SER A 300 18.97 -38.65 -31.85
C SER A 300 20.02 -39.55 -31.19
N LYS A 301 20.82 -40.21 -32.02
CA LYS A 301 22.15 -40.75 -31.71
C LYS A 301 23.13 -40.29 -32.79
N ARG A 302 24.19 -39.58 -32.38
CA ARG A 302 25.61 -39.66 -32.82
C ARG A 302 26.30 -38.33 -32.50
N SER A 303 27.33 -38.34 -31.64
CA SER A 303 28.76 -38.50 -32.00
C SER A 303 29.29 -37.23 -32.68
N SER A 304 30.40 -36.56 -32.34
CA SER A 304 31.62 -36.96 -31.63
C SER A 304 32.61 -35.77 -31.55
N ARG A 305 33.44 -35.79 -30.50
CA ARG A 305 34.91 -35.54 -30.47
C ARG A 305 35.54 -34.14 -30.63
N ARG A 306 36.57 -33.96 -29.77
CA ARG A 306 37.75 -33.05 -29.77
C ARG A 306 37.46 -31.63 -29.24
N ALA A 307 38.31 -30.98 -28.46
CA ALA A 307 39.66 -31.25 -27.94
C ALA A 307 39.87 -30.41 -26.67
N GLY A 308 40.86 -30.80 -25.85
CA GLY A 308 41.11 -30.18 -24.54
C GLY A 308 41.63 -28.75 -24.60
N LEU A 309 41.09 -27.93 -23.71
CA LEU A 309 41.74 -26.76 -23.15
C LEU A 309 41.36 -26.68 -21.66
N ARG A 310 42.36 -26.47 -20.80
CA ARG A 310 42.19 -26.28 -19.35
C ARG A 310 41.32 -25.04 -19.09
N SER A 311 40.09 -25.24 -18.64
CA SER A 311 39.21 -24.17 -18.14
C SER A 311 39.33 -24.04 -16.62
N LYS A 312 39.52 -22.80 -16.16
CA LYS A 312 39.31 -22.39 -14.76
C LYS A 312 37.84 -22.69 -14.36
N PRO A 313 37.55 -23.06 -13.11
CA PRO A 313 36.19 -23.41 -12.70
C PRO A 313 35.27 -22.20 -12.78
N THR A 314 34.06 -22.43 -13.30
CA THR A 314 33.02 -21.42 -13.45
C THR A 314 32.30 -21.18 -12.12
N LEU A 315 31.75 -19.97 -11.95
CA LEU A 315 31.02 -19.52 -10.76
C LEU A 315 29.82 -20.40 -10.35
N LYS A 316 29.36 -21.31 -11.22
CA LYS A 316 28.31 -22.29 -10.91
C LYS A 316 28.75 -23.37 -9.91
N GLU A 317 30.04 -23.70 -9.82
CA GLU A 317 30.52 -24.79 -8.94
C GLU A 317 30.83 -24.34 -7.51
N LYS A 318 30.99 -23.04 -7.24
CA LYS A 318 31.23 -22.54 -5.87
C LYS A 318 29.95 -22.45 -5.01
N PHE A 319 28.77 -22.43 -5.63
CA PHE A 319 27.50 -22.33 -4.90
C PHE A 319 26.82 -23.69 -4.64
N ALA A 320 27.25 -24.77 -5.30
CA ALA A 320 26.69 -26.11 -5.07
C ALA A 320 27.13 -26.75 -3.74
N ASN A 321 28.13 -26.19 -3.04
CA ASN A 321 28.63 -26.72 -1.76
C ASN A 321 28.04 -26.03 -0.51
N LEU A 322 27.03 -25.17 -0.66
CA LEU A 322 26.33 -24.51 0.46
C LEU A 322 24.88 -25.00 0.67
N THR A 323 24.42 -25.98 -0.12
CA THR A 323 23.03 -26.49 -0.06
C THR A 323 22.99 -28.02 -0.15
N SER A 324 23.51 -28.71 0.88
CA SER A 324 23.14 -30.11 1.13
C SER A 324 23.06 -30.43 2.63
N ALA A 325 22.21 -29.67 3.35
CA ALA A 325 21.65 -30.16 4.60
C ALA A 325 20.16 -30.44 4.35
N LYS A 326 19.84 -31.72 4.05
CA LYS A 326 18.45 -32.20 4.10
C LYS A 326 17.95 -32.09 5.55
N PRO A 327 16.74 -31.56 5.80
CA PRO A 327 16.14 -31.64 7.12
C PRO A 327 15.83 -33.11 7.44
N ALA A 328 16.32 -33.57 8.59
CA ALA A 328 15.99 -34.89 9.12
C ALA A 328 14.48 -34.96 9.44
N PRO A 329 13.81 -36.09 9.18
CA PRO A 329 12.40 -36.25 9.50
C PRO A 329 12.16 -36.22 11.02
N PRO A 330 10.97 -35.77 11.47
CA PRO A 330 10.65 -35.67 12.88
C PRO A 330 10.62 -37.07 13.52
N ASN A 331 11.52 -37.26 14.49
CA ASN A 331 11.69 -38.50 15.22
C ASN A 331 10.53 -38.67 16.21
N THR A 332 9.49 -39.41 15.82
CA THR A 332 8.37 -39.80 16.67
C THR A 332 8.81 -40.91 17.62
N LYS A 333 9.46 -40.53 18.73
CA LYS A 333 9.65 -41.44 19.86
C LYS A 333 8.35 -41.56 20.65
N LYS A 334 7.62 -42.66 20.42
CA LYS A 334 6.61 -43.19 21.35
C LYS A 334 7.29 -43.47 22.70
N SER A 335 7.05 -42.63 23.71
CA SER A 335 7.35 -42.95 25.10
C SER A 335 6.27 -43.89 25.64
N LYS A 336 6.70 -45.08 26.07
CA LYS A 336 5.87 -46.01 26.84
C LYS A 336 5.61 -45.39 28.22
N GLY A 337 4.33 -45.39 28.61
CA GLY A 337 3.88 -44.93 29.91
C GLY A 337 4.50 -45.73 31.06
N LYS A 338 4.88 -45.01 32.11
CA LYS A 338 5.14 -45.56 33.43
C LYS A 338 4.39 -44.68 34.42
N ASP A 339 3.27 -45.20 34.90
CA ASP A 339 2.41 -44.57 35.90
C ASP A 339 3.22 -44.30 37.17
N THR A 340 3.30 -43.01 37.54
CA THR A 340 3.70 -42.61 38.89
C THR A 340 2.72 -41.55 39.35
N LYS A 341 1.79 -41.97 40.22
CA LYS A 341 0.83 -41.09 40.90
C LYS A 341 1.60 -40.16 41.84
N THR A 342 1.74 -38.91 41.44
CA THR A 342 2.13 -37.82 42.35
C THR A 342 0.90 -36.95 42.59
N LYS A 343 0.42 -36.94 43.83
CA LYS A 343 -0.63 -36.02 44.31
C LYS A 343 -0.07 -34.60 44.30
N THR A 344 -0.64 -33.73 43.48
CA THR A 344 -0.35 -32.29 43.49
C THR A 344 -1.51 -31.57 44.17
N ASN A 345 -1.23 -30.96 45.32
CA ASN A 345 -2.11 -29.97 45.94
C ASN A 345 -2.14 -28.74 45.03
N LYS A 346 -3.31 -28.44 44.46
CA LYS A 346 -3.61 -27.16 43.83
C LYS A 346 -4.03 -26.18 44.92
N GLU A 347 -3.08 -25.38 45.40
CA GLU A 347 -3.40 -24.06 45.93
C GLU A 347 -3.39 -23.08 44.76
N GLU A 348 -4.59 -22.73 44.33
CA GLU A 348 -4.85 -21.75 43.28
C GLU A 348 -4.61 -20.36 43.90
N GLN A 349 -3.37 -19.89 43.84
CA GLN A 349 -3.04 -18.50 44.13
C GLN A 349 -3.62 -17.63 43.01
N VAL A 350 -4.82 -17.09 43.26
CA VAL A 350 -5.42 -16.01 42.48
C VAL A 350 -4.56 -14.76 42.71
N SER A 351 -3.49 -14.59 41.91
CA SER A 351 -2.76 -13.34 41.87
C SER A 351 -3.68 -12.28 41.28
N THR A 352 -4.13 -11.34 42.11
CA THR A 352 -4.80 -10.11 41.70
C THR A 352 -3.82 -9.26 40.88
N GLU A 353 -3.63 -9.59 39.60
CA GLU A 353 -2.97 -8.69 38.65
C GLU A 353 -3.87 -7.46 38.52
N THR A 354 -3.44 -6.34 39.11
CA THR A 354 -4.05 -5.02 38.88
C THR A 354 -4.17 -4.82 37.36
N PRO A 355 -5.34 -4.42 36.83
CA PRO A 355 -5.54 -4.34 35.39
C PRO A 355 -4.45 -3.47 34.74
N LEU A 356 -3.66 -4.06 33.84
CA LEU A 356 -2.59 -3.40 33.07
C LEU A 356 -3.07 -2.16 32.31
N ARG A 357 -4.38 -1.94 32.20
CA ARG A 357 -5.01 -0.87 31.45
C ARG A 357 -4.55 0.54 31.82
N ASN A 358 -4.13 0.78 33.07
CA ASN A 358 -3.59 2.07 33.51
C ASN A 358 -2.06 2.10 33.62
N SER A 359 -1.40 1.03 33.20
CA SER A 359 0.07 0.93 33.21
C SER A 359 0.65 1.77 32.06
N PRO A 360 1.77 2.51 32.26
CA PRO A 360 2.46 3.20 31.17
C PRO A 360 3.01 2.22 30.12
N TYR A 361 3.11 0.94 30.45
CA TYR A 361 3.50 -0.13 29.53
C TYR A 361 2.35 -0.64 28.67
N SER A 362 1.08 -0.32 28.99
CA SER A 362 -0.08 -0.79 28.23
C SER A 362 0.00 -0.38 26.78
N VAL A 363 -0.29 -1.30 25.86
CA VAL A 363 -0.42 -1.04 24.41
C VAL A 363 -1.88 -0.96 23.97
N GLU A 364 -2.81 -1.26 24.87
CA GLU A 364 -4.24 -1.25 24.56
C GLU A 364 -4.74 0.17 24.30
N ALA A 365 -5.50 0.35 23.21
CA ALA A 365 -6.08 1.63 22.80
C ALA A 365 -5.05 2.77 22.58
N ILE A 366 -3.77 2.43 22.35
CA ILE A 366 -2.75 3.38 21.91
C ILE A 366 -2.63 3.29 20.39
N PRO A 367 -2.73 4.42 19.66
CA PRO A 367 -2.59 4.43 18.21
C PRO A 367 -1.15 4.15 17.80
N LYS A 368 -0.98 3.46 16.66
CA LYS A 368 0.33 3.24 16.05
C LYS A 368 0.90 4.54 15.50
N LEU A 369 2.20 4.78 15.68
CA LEU A 369 2.89 5.84 14.97
C LEU A 369 3.10 5.42 13.52
N GLU A 370 2.25 5.92 12.64
CA GLU A 370 2.30 5.69 11.19
C GLU A 370 2.61 6.97 10.41
N GLU A 371 2.68 8.12 11.09
CA GLU A 371 3.12 9.39 10.54
C GLU A 371 4.63 9.57 10.72
N PHE A 372 5.26 10.34 9.83
CA PHE A 372 6.61 10.83 10.10
C PHE A 372 6.59 11.86 11.23
N LEU A 373 7.55 11.75 12.15
CA LEU A 373 7.82 12.84 13.08
C LEU A 373 8.38 14.02 12.27
N PRO A 374 8.01 15.27 12.57
CA PRO A 374 8.73 16.41 12.02
C PRO A 374 10.18 16.38 12.47
N LYS A 375 11.11 16.77 11.58
CA LYS A 375 12.56 16.77 11.86
C LYS A 375 12.89 17.45 13.21
N ALA A 376 12.20 18.54 13.53
CA ALA A 376 12.37 19.31 14.76
C ALA A 376 12.00 18.55 16.05
N PHE A 377 11.17 17.50 15.98
CA PHE A 377 10.68 16.72 17.12
C PHE A 377 11.21 15.29 17.15
N TYR A 378 12.17 14.93 16.30
CA TYR A 378 12.85 13.64 16.47
C TYR A 378 13.53 13.59 17.85
N PRO A 379 13.38 12.49 18.61
CA PRO A 379 13.99 12.36 19.94
C PRO A 379 15.52 12.36 19.83
N ASP A 380 16.17 13.31 20.49
CA ASP A 380 17.63 13.35 20.61
C ASP A 380 18.08 12.37 21.71
N VAL A 381 17.26 12.26 22.76
CA VAL A 381 17.42 11.38 23.91
C VAL A 381 16.20 10.49 24.05
N LEU A 382 16.43 9.20 24.29
CA LEU A 382 15.40 8.21 24.57
C LEU A 382 15.59 7.66 25.98
N MET A 383 14.62 7.91 26.85
CA MET A 383 14.58 7.39 28.21
C MET A 383 13.84 6.06 28.20
N VAL A 384 14.57 4.96 28.41
CA VAL A 384 14.06 3.60 28.25
C VAL A 384 13.71 3.03 29.61
N HIS A 385 12.42 2.75 29.79
CA HIS A 385 11.85 2.06 30.95
C HIS A 385 11.75 0.56 30.62
N ASP A 386 12.56 -0.27 31.28
CA ASP A 386 12.69 -1.69 30.98
C ASP A 386 12.77 -2.54 32.27
N PRO A 387 11.62 -2.78 32.94
CA PRO A 387 11.59 -3.48 34.21
C PRO A 387 11.89 -4.98 34.10
N HIS A 388 11.93 -5.53 32.87
CA HIS A 388 12.24 -6.94 32.60
C HIS A 388 13.64 -7.12 31.99
N HIS A 389 14.42 -6.04 31.91
CA HIS A 389 15.77 -6.03 31.35
C HIS A 389 15.88 -6.66 29.95
N VAL A 390 14.86 -6.48 29.10
CA VAL A 390 14.87 -6.99 27.73
C VAL A 390 15.95 -6.36 26.85
N VAL A 391 16.58 -5.26 27.27
CA VAL A 391 17.78 -4.71 26.60
C VAL A 391 19.09 -5.43 26.97
N LEU A 392 19.08 -6.28 28.00
CA LEU A 392 20.25 -7.03 28.50
C LEU A 392 20.14 -8.55 28.24
N GLN A 393 19.38 -8.98 27.23
CA GLN A 393 19.01 -10.40 27.03
C GLN A 393 20.22 -11.36 27.17
N GLY A 394 20.17 -12.24 28.17
CA GLY A 394 21.21 -13.26 28.38
C GLY A 394 22.39 -12.83 29.25
N GLN A 395 22.36 -11.65 29.87
CA GLN A 395 23.25 -11.35 31.00
C GLN A 395 22.60 -11.78 32.31
N GLU A 396 23.34 -12.52 33.14
CA GLU A 396 22.89 -12.88 34.48
C GLU A 396 22.67 -11.61 35.31
N ASP A 397 21.54 -11.56 36.02
CA ASP A 397 21.19 -10.48 36.92
C ASP A 397 22.17 -10.48 38.11
N ASN A 398 23.26 -9.73 37.97
CA ASN A 398 24.28 -9.56 39.02
C ASN A 398 23.78 -8.72 40.22
N GLY A 399 22.46 -8.67 40.45
CA GLY A 399 21.85 -7.87 41.51
C GLY A 399 21.86 -6.37 41.22
N VAL A 400 21.94 -5.97 39.96
CA VAL A 400 21.87 -4.56 39.56
C VAL A 400 20.42 -4.09 39.76
N GLU A 401 20.23 -2.89 40.32
CA GLU A 401 18.91 -2.33 40.63
C GLU A 401 17.91 -2.49 39.46
N ARG A 402 16.83 -3.23 39.73
CA ARG A 402 15.85 -3.71 38.73
C ARG A 402 15.00 -2.62 38.06
N HIS A 403 15.14 -1.36 38.47
CA HIS A 403 14.25 -0.27 38.04
C HIS A 403 14.96 0.97 37.51
N THR A 404 16.21 0.83 37.07
CA THR A 404 16.94 1.97 36.51
C THR A 404 16.47 2.31 35.09
N ILE A 405 15.96 3.53 34.92
CA ILE A 405 15.67 4.10 33.59
C ILE A 405 17.00 4.28 32.87
N LYS A 406 17.11 3.76 31.65
CA LYS A 406 18.34 3.85 30.86
C LYS A 406 18.24 4.96 29.84
N LYS A 407 19.26 5.81 29.79
CA LYS A 407 19.36 6.88 28.80
C LYS A 407 20.03 6.37 27.53
N TYR A 408 19.42 6.68 26.39
CA TYR A 408 19.92 6.36 25.06
C TYR A 408 20.01 7.64 24.22
N LEU A 409 21.01 7.71 23.33
CA LEU A 409 21.27 8.85 22.45
C LEU A 409 21.03 8.47 21.00
N ARG A 410 20.35 9.35 20.25
CA ARG A 410 20.11 9.15 18.82
C ARG A 410 21.42 9.20 18.04
N VAL A 411 21.66 8.18 17.22
CA VAL A 411 22.78 8.12 16.28
C VAL A 411 22.31 8.34 14.85
N LEU A 412 21.14 7.80 14.50
CA LEU A 412 20.48 8.01 13.21
C LEU A 412 18.98 8.30 13.41
N PRO A 413 18.33 9.05 12.50
CA PRO A 413 18.94 9.78 11.40
C PRO A 413 19.78 10.98 11.88
N LYS A 414 20.73 11.39 11.04
CA LYS A 414 21.47 12.64 11.21
C LYS A 414 20.86 13.69 10.30
N PHE A 415 20.43 14.79 10.89
CA PHE A 415 19.96 15.95 10.14
C PHE A 415 21.15 16.90 9.98
N SER A 416 21.64 17.07 8.75
CA SER A 416 22.66 18.09 8.45
C SER A 416 22.07 19.48 8.68
N GLY A 417 22.91 20.44 9.09
CA GLY A 417 22.49 21.84 9.24
C GLY A 417 21.98 22.45 7.93
N GLU A 418 22.47 21.99 6.79
CA GLU A 418 22.07 22.47 5.45
C GLU A 418 20.63 22.07 5.06
N ASP A 419 20.10 21.00 5.67
CA ASP A 419 18.72 20.54 5.46
C ASP A 419 17.67 21.40 6.18
N GLN A 420 18.10 22.44 6.91
CA GLN A 420 17.29 23.42 7.64
C GLN A 420 16.94 24.64 6.78
N SER A 421 16.60 24.44 5.50
CA SER A 421 16.12 25.52 4.64
C SER A 421 14.72 26.02 5.01
N SER A 422 14.01 25.31 5.89
CA SER A 422 12.89 25.86 6.65
C SER A 422 13.46 26.57 7.87
N GLU A 423 13.11 27.84 8.08
CA GLU A 423 13.60 28.65 9.19
C GLU A 423 13.72 27.82 10.48
N PRO A 424 14.90 27.81 11.13
CA PRO A 424 15.10 27.02 12.32
C PRO A 424 14.05 27.44 13.33
N ILE A 425 13.14 26.53 13.66
CA ILE A 425 12.38 26.65 14.91
C ILE A 425 13.45 26.69 15.97
N GLU A 426 13.74 27.88 16.49
CA GLU A 426 14.76 28.10 17.50
C GLU A 426 14.44 27.16 18.65
N LYS A 427 15.18 26.04 18.72
CA LYS A 427 15.12 25.19 19.90
C LYS A 427 15.62 26.09 21.03
N PRO A 428 14.85 26.29 22.12
CA PRO A 428 15.36 27.04 23.25
C PRO A 428 16.72 26.45 23.62
N GLU A 429 17.75 27.29 23.55
CA GLU A 429 19.14 26.86 23.49
C GLU A 429 19.42 25.79 24.57
N GLY A 430 19.83 24.61 24.12
CA GLY A 430 20.24 23.52 25.01
C GLY A 430 19.17 22.52 25.46
N ARG A 431 17.90 22.64 25.03
CA ARG A 431 16.90 21.59 25.34
C ARG A 431 16.91 20.47 24.30
N ALA A 432 17.41 19.31 24.71
CA ALA A 432 17.30 18.07 23.93
C ALA A 432 15.83 17.62 23.82
N ASN A 433 15.44 17.07 22.67
CA ASN A 433 14.15 16.41 22.54
C ASN A 433 14.18 15.07 23.27
N ILE A 434 13.49 14.96 24.40
CA ILE A 434 13.46 13.76 25.22
C ILE A 434 12.16 13.00 24.96
N ALA A 435 12.27 11.73 24.55
CA ALA A 435 11.15 10.80 24.48
C ALA A 435 11.29 9.70 25.54
N HIS A 436 10.17 9.05 25.90
CA HIS A 436 10.19 7.89 26.81
C HIS A 436 9.67 6.64 26.11
N LEU A 437 10.45 5.56 26.15
CA LEU A 437 10.10 4.26 25.59
C LEU A 437 9.81 3.27 26.71
N TYR A 438 8.66 2.60 26.66
CA TYR A 438 8.23 1.64 27.68
C TYR A 438 8.31 0.21 27.14
N LEU A 439 9.39 -0.49 27.46
CA LEU A 439 9.62 -1.86 27.03
C LEU A 439 9.04 -2.86 28.04
N HIS A 440 8.40 -3.91 27.53
CA HIS A 440 7.82 -4.95 28.37
C HIS A 440 7.92 -6.30 27.66
N GLU A 441 8.32 -7.35 28.38
CA GLU A 441 8.53 -8.68 27.79
C GLU A 441 7.24 -9.26 27.17
N LYS A 442 6.10 -9.08 27.86
CA LYS A 442 4.76 -9.48 27.37
C LYS A 442 4.37 -8.86 26.01
N HIS A 443 5.00 -7.77 25.56
CA HIS A 443 4.66 -7.10 24.29
C HIS A 443 5.63 -7.45 23.14
N ARG A 444 6.21 -8.65 23.16
CA ARG A 444 7.06 -9.14 22.07
C ARG A 444 6.21 -9.44 20.84
N LEU A 445 6.46 -8.72 19.74
CA LEU A 445 5.81 -8.92 18.44
C LEU A 445 6.37 -10.13 17.68
N GLY A 446 7.67 -10.37 17.82
CA GLY A 446 8.33 -11.46 17.10
C GLY A 446 9.78 -11.65 17.52
N THR A 447 10.34 -12.78 17.11
CA THR A 447 11.75 -13.13 17.34
C THR A 447 12.34 -13.65 16.05
N GLY A 448 13.38 -12.97 15.57
CA GLY A 448 14.20 -13.44 14.47
C GLY A 448 15.47 -14.14 14.98
N ASN A 449 16.31 -14.58 14.07
CA ASN A 449 17.56 -15.27 14.42
C ASN A 449 18.58 -14.38 15.16
N HIS A 450 18.48 -13.06 14.97
CA HIS A 450 19.48 -12.09 15.43
C HIS A 450 18.88 -11.00 16.34
N SER A 451 17.56 -11.01 16.54
CA SER A 451 16.89 -9.91 17.24
C SER A 451 15.50 -10.31 17.72
N ALA A 452 15.00 -9.54 18.68
CA ALA A 452 13.60 -9.56 19.09
C ALA A 452 12.96 -8.19 18.78
N VAL A 453 11.68 -8.20 18.43
CA VAL A 453 10.91 -6.99 18.17
C VAL A 453 9.80 -6.88 19.21
N TYR A 454 9.64 -5.69 19.77
CA TYR A 454 8.65 -5.37 20.78
C TYR A 454 7.72 -4.27 20.29
N GLN A 455 6.43 -4.38 20.62
CA GLN A 455 5.50 -3.27 20.56
C GLN A 455 5.70 -2.45 21.83
N ALA A 456 6.02 -1.18 21.69
CA ALA A 456 6.35 -0.34 22.83
C ALA A 456 5.58 0.98 22.77
N PRO A 457 4.90 1.38 23.86
CA PRO A 457 4.44 2.75 24.01
C PRO A 457 5.61 3.73 23.98
N LEU A 458 5.42 4.84 23.28
CA LEU A 458 6.36 5.93 23.13
C LEU A 458 5.67 7.24 23.52
N THR A 459 6.17 7.89 24.57
CA THR A 459 5.86 9.28 24.86
C THR A 459 6.75 10.16 23.99
N LEU A 460 6.12 11.01 23.18
CA LEU A 460 6.78 11.88 22.22
C LEU A 460 7.43 13.10 22.92
N PRO A 461 8.47 13.72 22.33
CA PRO A 461 9.05 14.94 22.87
C PRO A 461 8.02 16.09 22.89
N PRO A 462 7.88 16.83 24.01
CA PRO A 462 7.03 18.01 24.05
C PRO A 462 7.44 19.01 22.97
N PRO A 463 6.49 19.74 22.39
CA PRO A 463 5.05 19.75 22.67
C PRO A 463 4.25 18.66 21.93
N LEU A 464 4.92 17.78 21.17
CA LEU A 464 4.26 16.75 20.37
C LEU A 464 3.60 15.71 21.29
N SER A 465 2.36 15.36 20.99
CA SER A 465 1.64 14.27 21.68
C SER A 465 0.74 13.55 20.68
N ALA A 466 0.06 12.50 21.11
CA ALA A 466 -0.89 11.76 20.29
C ALA A 466 -2.35 11.99 20.70
N HIS A 467 -3.28 11.69 19.78
CA HIS A 467 -4.70 11.55 20.06
C HIS A 467 -5.00 10.23 20.79
N SER A 468 -4.38 10.06 21.96
CA SER A 468 -4.61 8.95 22.88
C SER A 468 -4.75 9.49 24.29
N ARG A 469 -5.36 8.70 25.19
CA ARG A 469 -5.65 9.14 26.56
C ARG A 469 -4.40 9.58 27.34
N ASN A 470 -3.26 8.97 27.07
CA ASN A 470 -1.97 9.28 27.71
C ASN A 470 -1.02 10.08 26.81
N GLY A 471 -1.46 10.51 25.62
CA GLY A 471 -0.62 11.22 24.66
C GLY A 471 0.47 10.37 24.00
N ASN A 472 0.48 9.05 24.21
CA ASN A 472 1.47 8.13 23.66
C ASN A 472 1.04 7.55 22.30
N VAL A 473 2.01 7.03 21.57
CA VAL A 473 1.85 6.18 20.37
C VAL A 473 2.51 4.82 20.58
N THR A 474 2.19 3.81 19.77
CA THR A 474 3.00 2.57 19.72
C THR A 474 4.02 2.63 18.58
N VAL A 475 5.19 2.04 18.82
CA VAL A 475 6.23 1.82 17.81
C VAL A 475 6.73 0.37 17.88
N ALA A 476 7.36 -0.10 16.80
CA ALA A 476 8.14 -1.32 16.83
C ALA A 476 9.58 -0.99 17.27
N ALA A 477 9.99 -1.57 18.41
CA ALA A 477 11.34 -1.49 18.94
C ALA A 477 12.08 -2.80 18.72
N LYS A 478 13.07 -2.79 17.82
CA LYS A 478 13.92 -3.96 17.51
C LYS A 478 15.21 -3.91 18.31
N LEU A 479 15.50 -5.00 19.01
CA LEU A 479 16.67 -5.20 19.87
C LEU A 479 17.49 -6.36 19.35
N ALA A 480 18.81 -6.19 19.25
CA ALA A 480 19.72 -7.27 18.91
C ALA A 480 19.97 -8.17 20.13
N PHE A 481 20.25 -9.45 19.87
CA PHE A 481 20.77 -10.34 20.91
C PHE A 481 22.20 -9.95 21.30
N THR A 482 22.73 -10.63 22.32
CA THR A 482 24.04 -10.31 22.88
C THR A 482 25.20 -10.62 21.95
N ASN A 483 25.06 -11.43 20.90
CA ASN A 483 26.20 -11.75 20.04
C ASN A 483 26.64 -10.55 19.18
N TYR A 484 27.96 -10.43 18.98
CA TYR A 484 28.55 -9.38 18.15
C TYR A 484 27.94 -9.31 16.73
N GLY A 485 27.77 -10.46 16.07
CA GLY A 485 27.17 -10.51 14.72
C GLY A 485 25.73 -10.03 14.67
N ASP A 486 24.95 -10.28 15.73
CA ASP A 486 23.56 -9.88 15.83
C ASP A 486 23.42 -8.35 15.89
N ARG A 487 24.33 -7.71 16.64
CA ARG A 487 24.43 -6.25 16.74
C ARG A 487 24.93 -5.61 15.45
N GLN A 488 25.84 -6.28 14.73
CA GLN A 488 26.25 -5.84 13.40
C GLN A 488 25.09 -5.83 12.41
N PHE A 489 24.22 -6.84 12.43
CA PHE A 489 23.03 -6.88 11.59
C PHE A 489 22.07 -5.73 11.93
N LEU A 490 21.79 -5.48 13.21
CA LEU A 490 20.92 -4.37 13.60
C LEU A 490 21.49 -2.99 13.21
N ASN A 491 22.81 -2.81 13.36
CA ASN A 491 23.48 -1.59 12.93
C ASN A 491 23.44 -1.40 11.41
N ASN A 492 23.64 -2.47 10.65
CA ASN A 492 23.51 -2.44 9.19
C ASN A 492 22.08 -2.08 8.78
N GLU A 493 21.08 -2.71 9.40
CA GLU A 493 19.67 -2.41 9.16
C GLU A 493 19.34 -0.94 9.39
N ALA A 494 19.74 -0.38 10.52
CA ALA A 494 19.57 1.05 10.82
C ALA A 494 20.24 1.95 9.76
N THR A 495 21.42 1.57 9.29
CA THR A 495 22.15 2.29 8.25
C THR A 495 21.40 2.27 6.92
N ILE A 496 20.84 1.12 6.55
CA ILE A 496 20.02 0.97 5.33
C ILE A 496 18.73 1.80 5.45
N TYR A 497 18.03 1.76 6.58
CA TYR A 497 16.84 2.59 6.80
C TYR A 497 17.13 4.08 6.66
N ASN A 498 18.27 4.54 7.19
CA ASN A 498 18.69 5.93 7.07
C ASN A 498 19.01 6.35 5.62
N LYS A 499 19.34 5.41 4.74
CA LYS A 499 19.64 5.68 3.33
C LYS A 499 18.44 5.62 2.42
N PHE A 500 17.35 4.98 2.84
CA PHE A 500 16.17 4.89 2.00
C PHE A 500 15.64 6.28 1.66
N PRO A 501 15.35 6.56 0.39
CA PRO A 501 14.67 7.79 0.04
C PRO A 501 13.27 7.79 0.64
N GLN A 502 12.82 8.94 1.12
CA GLN A 502 11.57 9.07 1.87
C GLN A 502 10.34 8.51 1.13
N HIS A 503 10.32 8.58 -0.21
CA HIS A 503 9.20 8.06 -0.99
C HIS A 503 9.02 6.53 -0.92
N LEU A 504 10.02 5.77 -0.44
CA LEU A 504 9.84 4.33 -0.15
C LEU A 504 9.07 4.08 1.15
N MET A 505 8.92 5.09 2.00
CA MET A 505 8.21 5.02 3.28
C MET A 505 6.89 5.82 3.27
N ASP A 506 6.66 6.60 2.21
CA ASP A 506 5.45 7.41 2.01
C ASP A 506 4.37 6.64 1.23
N ASP A 507 3.12 6.89 1.57
CA ASP A 507 1.97 6.49 0.77
C ASP A 507 1.74 7.50 -0.36
N TRP A 508 1.38 7.04 -1.56
CA TRP A 508 1.05 7.89 -2.70
C TRP A 508 -0.27 7.49 -3.34
N CYS A 509 -0.90 8.42 -4.05
CA CYS A 509 -2.12 8.14 -4.78
C CYS A 509 -1.86 7.43 -6.12
N GLY A 510 -2.91 6.80 -6.64
CA GLY A 510 -2.92 6.17 -7.95
C GLY A 510 -2.23 4.82 -7.98
N TYR A 511 -1.82 4.45 -9.18
CA TYR A 511 -1.20 3.18 -9.50
C TYR A 511 0.12 3.41 -10.23
N ASN A 512 1.01 2.41 -10.15
CA ASN A 512 2.19 2.36 -10.98
C ASN A 512 2.24 1.06 -11.79
N PHE A 513 2.93 1.14 -12.93
CA PHE A 513 3.27 -0.02 -13.73
C PHE A 513 4.72 -0.43 -13.42
N VAL A 514 4.92 -1.65 -12.94
CA VAL A 514 6.20 -2.13 -12.39
C VAL A 514 6.66 -3.40 -13.12
N PRO A 515 7.36 -3.29 -14.26
CA PRO A 515 7.88 -4.46 -14.95
C PRO A 515 8.72 -5.36 -14.02
N PRO A 516 8.59 -6.70 -14.11
CA PRO A 516 7.87 -7.48 -15.13
C PRO A 516 6.36 -7.63 -14.89
N ILE A 517 5.80 -7.02 -13.84
CA ILE A 517 4.37 -7.09 -13.53
C ILE A 517 3.58 -6.35 -14.62
N LYS A 518 2.71 -7.07 -15.35
CA LYS A 518 1.94 -6.51 -16.47
C LYS A 518 0.63 -5.83 -16.06
N HIS A 519 0.42 -5.66 -14.76
CA HIS A 519 -0.79 -5.03 -14.22
C HIS A 519 -0.43 -3.87 -13.29
N PRO A 520 -1.21 -2.78 -13.31
CA PRO A 520 -1.00 -1.68 -12.39
C PRO A 520 -1.19 -2.12 -10.94
N VAL A 521 -0.31 -1.67 -10.06
CA VAL A 521 -0.38 -1.91 -8.61
C VAL A 521 -0.46 -0.58 -7.86
N PRO A 522 -1.10 -0.52 -6.68
CA PRO A 522 -1.17 0.71 -5.90
C PRO A 522 0.21 1.28 -5.55
N VAL A 523 0.35 2.60 -5.54
CA VAL A 523 1.59 3.28 -5.12
C VAL A 523 1.66 3.38 -3.60
N GLY A 524 1.83 2.24 -2.92
CA GLY A 524 2.04 2.18 -1.48
C GLY A 524 3.52 2.29 -1.06
N PRO A 525 3.80 2.43 0.25
CA PRO A 525 5.15 2.36 0.78
C PRO A 525 5.75 0.97 0.56
N VAL A 526 7.06 0.91 0.42
CA VAL A 526 7.84 -0.31 0.26
C VAL A 526 8.41 -0.78 1.61
N VAL A 527 8.85 0.15 2.46
CA VAL A 527 9.53 -0.14 3.74
C VAL A 527 8.90 0.65 4.89
N PRO A 528 9.02 0.19 6.14
CA PRO A 528 8.54 0.91 7.33
C PRO A 528 9.11 2.32 7.43
N LYS A 529 8.36 3.22 8.07
CA LYS A 529 8.92 4.51 8.51
C LYS A 529 9.99 4.30 9.59
N PHE A 530 11.04 5.11 9.51
CA PHE A 530 12.21 5.06 10.40
C PHE A 530 12.18 6.20 11.43
N TYR A 531 12.14 5.84 12.72
CA TYR A 531 12.05 6.80 13.84
C TYR A 531 13.36 6.96 14.61
N GLY A 532 14.34 6.12 14.33
CA GLY A 532 15.73 6.34 14.72
C GLY A 532 16.44 5.09 15.21
N TYR A 533 17.75 5.23 15.35
CA TYR A 533 18.64 4.23 15.91
C TYR A 533 19.41 4.85 17.08
N TYR A 534 19.34 4.20 18.23
CA TYR A 534 19.76 4.76 19.50
C TYR A 534 20.76 3.82 20.19
N LEU A 535 21.80 4.42 20.77
CA LEU A 535 22.82 3.72 21.57
C LEU A 535 22.69 4.10 23.05
N PRO A 536 23.04 3.20 23.99
CA PRO A 536 23.10 3.57 25.40
C PRO A 536 24.06 4.74 25.62
N GLU A 537 23.73 5.65 26.54
CA GLU A 537 24.58 6.79 26.87
C GLU A 537 25.99 6.32 27.31
N GLY A 538 27.01 7.07 26.89
CA GLY A 538 28.42 6.74 27.19
C GLY A 538 29.01 5.62 26.31
N ILE A 539 28.23 5.00 25.44
CA ILE A 539 28.68 3.92 24.55
C ILE A 539 28.85 4.45 23.12
N ASN A 540 30.05 4.31 22.56
CA ASN A 540 30.29 4.60 21.15
C ASN A 540 29.84 3.42 20.26
N MET A 541 29.82 3.63 18.94
CA MET A 541 29.33 2.62 18.00
C MET A 541 30.14 1.31 18.01
N ASN A 542 31.46 1.37 18.25
CA ASN A 542 32.30 0.17 18.30
C ASN A 542 32.04 -0.64 19.59
N ASP A 543 31.87 0.06 20.71
CA ASP A 543 31.54 -0.54 21.99
C ASP A 543 30.11 -1.09 22.02
N ALA A 544 29.19 -0.46 21.29
CA ALA A 544 27.82 -0.92 21.15
C ALA A 544 27.73 -2.31 20.53
N LEU A 545 28.74 -2.75 19.77
CA LEU A 545 28.80 -4.10 19.20
C LEU A 545 29.23 -5.17 20.21
N LYS A 546 29.77 -4.78 21.37
CA LYS A 546 30.22 -5.74 22.41
C LYS A 546 29.02 -6.38 23.11
N CYS A 547 29.18 -7.64 23.53
CA CYS A 547 28.10 -8.44 24.10
C CYS A 547 27.69 -8.06 25.53
N ASN A 548 28.49 -7.23 26.21
CA ASN A 548 28.35 -6.94 27.64
C ASN A 548 27.66 -5.60 27.96
N VAL A 549 27.21 -4.86 26.94
CA VAL A 549 26.51 -3.58 27.09
C VAL A 549 25.05 -3.75 26.71
N ALA A 550 24.18 -2.80 27.08
CA ALA A 550 22.78 -2.85 26.66
C ALA A 550 22.65 -2.84 25.11
N SER A 551 21.65 -3.53 24.60
CA SER A 551 21.40 -3.63 23.16
C SER A 551 21.07 -2.24 22.58
N PRO A 552 21.60 -1.89 21.39
CA PRO A 552 21.08 -0.79 20.59
C PRO A 552 19.59 -0.94 20.31
N ILE A 553 18.89 0.18 20.10
CA ILE A 553 17.45 0.19 19.82
C ILE A 553 17.20 0.79 18.44
N LEU A 554 16.52 0.03 17.58
CA LEU A 554 16.01 0.50 16.30
C LEU A 554 14.49 0.72 16.41
N LEU A 555 14.04 1.97 16.23
CA LEU A 555 12.62 2.35 16.26
C LEU A 555 12.06 2.50 14.84
N MET A 556 10.96 1.82 14.56
CA MET A 556 10.29 1.85 13.25
C MET A 556 8.75 1.72 13.36
N GLU A 557 8.06 1.94 12.24
CA GLU A 557 6.62 1.72 12.08
C GLU A 557 6.23 0.28 12.43
N GLU A 558 5.10 0.12 13.12
CA GLU A 558 4.53 -1.18 13.47
C GLU A 558 3.64 -1.70 12.33
N CYS A 559 4.23 -2.46 11.40
CA CYS A 559 3.61 -2.76 10.10
C CYS A 559 2.73 -4.01 10.01
N GLY A 560 2.36 -4.62 11.14
CA GLY A 560 1.43 -5.75 11.20
C GLY A 560 2.11 -7.13 11.25
N LYS A 561 1.53 -8.11 10.53
CA LYS A 561 1.93 -9.54 10.61
C LYS A 561 2.59 -9.99 9.30
N PRO A 562 3.44 -11.03 9.32
CA PRO A 562 3.93 -11.69 8.11
C PRO A 562 2.81 -12.02 7.11
N VAL A 563 3.10 -11.95 5.81
CA VAL A 563 2.15 -12.35 4.76
C VAL A 563 2.01 -13.87 4.69
N GLU A 564 0.78 -14.32 4.46
CA GLU A 564 0.40 -15.72 4.25
C GLU A 564 -0.18 -15.82 2.82
N PRO A 565 0.61 -16.28 1.82
CA PRO A 565 0.27 -16.17 0.41
C PRO A 565 -0.91 -17.05 -0.03
N GLU A 566 -1.23 -18.10 0.75
CA GLU A 566 -2.26 -19.09 0.42
C GLU A 566 -3.65 -18.46 0.25
N ASP A 567 -3.91 -17.36 0.96
CA ASP A 567 -5.20 -16.66 0.96
C ASP A 567 -5.24 -15.43 0.03
N TYR A 568 -4.19 -15.20 -0.75
CA TYR A 568 -4.05 -13.97 -1.52
C TYR A 568 -4.65 -14.08 -2.91
N SER A 569 -5.41 -13.04 -3.30
CA SER A 569 -5.77 -12.85 -4.70
C SER A 569 -4.52 -12.53 -5.52
N LEU A 570 -4.59 -12.77 -6.84
CA LEU A 570 -3.54 -12.40 -7.79
C LEU A 570 -3.11 -10.94 -7.66
N ASP A 571 -4.07 -10.06 -7.37
CA ASP A 571 -3.82 -8.65 -7.13
C ASP A 571 -2.94 -8.43 -5.89
N LYS A 572 -3.24 -9.10 -4.76
CA LYS A 572 -2.44 -9.01 -3.53
C LYS A 572 -1.04 -9.60 -3.74
N GLN A 573 -0.94 -10.75 -4.40
CA GLN A 573 0.35 -11.35 -4.76
C GLN A 573 1.19 -10.40 -5.62
N SER A 574 0.58 -9.80 -6.65
CA SER A 574 1.26 -8.83 -7.53
C SER A 574 1.70 -7.58 -6.77
N GLU A 575 0.90 -7.12 -5.81
CA GLU A 575 1.26 -5.99 -4.95
C GLU A 575 2.44 -6.32 -4.03
N CYS A 576 2.46 -7.49 -3.39
CA CYS A 576 3.61 -7.97 -2.62
C CYS A 576 4.86 -8.09 -3.50
N PHE A 577 4.72 -8.70 -4.67
CA PHE A 577 5.82 -8.86 -5.61
C PHE A 577 6.36 -7.52 -6.11
N SER A 578 5.48 -6.53 -6.30
CA SER A 578 5.92 -5.19 -6.70
C SER A 578 6.83 -4.52 -5.67
N LEU A 579 6.79 -4.90 -4.39
CA LEU A 579 7.64 -4.31 -3.37
C LEU A 579 9.12 -4.58 -3.64
N ILE A 580 9.47 -5.82 -4.01
CA ILE A 580 10.87 -6.18 -4.28
C ILE A 580 11.40 -5.47 -5.51
N HIS A 581 10.60 -5.37 -6.58
CA HIS A 581 10.97 -4.63 -7.79
C HIS A 581 11.11 -3.13 -7.54
N ARG A 582 10.25 -2.54 -6.71
CA ARG A 582 10.34 -1.12 -6.34
C ARG A 582 11.56 -0.83 -5.46
N LEU A 583 11.90 -1.74 -4.55
CA LEU A 583 13.13 -1.69 -3.76
C LEU A 583 14.38 -1.75 -4.66
N HIS A 584 14.40 -2.71 -5.59
CA HIS A 584 15.47 -2.91 -6.56
C HIS A 584 15.67 -1.73 -7.50
N LYS A 585 14.58 -1.09 -7.93
CA LYS A 585 14.63 0.11 -8.78
C LYS A 585 15.16 1.32 -8.02
N ALA A 586 14.92 1.38 -6.71
CA ALA A 586 15.51 2.41 -5.85
C ALA A 586 16.99 2.16 -5.53
N GLY A 587 17.61 1.09 -6.05
CA GLY A 587 19.04 0.81 -5.87
C GLY A 587 19.35 0.04 -4.58
N PHE A 588 18.41 -0.72 -4.03
CA PHE A 588 18.58 -1.53 -2.82
C PHE A 588 18.29 -3.01 -3.08
N VAL A 589 18.95 -3.88 -2.33
CA VAL A 589 18.62 -5.32 -2.22
C VAL A 589 18.46 -5.69 -0.75
N GLN A 590 17.61 -6.69 -0.46
CA GLN A 590 17.28 -7.08 0.91
C GLN A 590 18.30 -8.11 1.47
N ASN A 591 18.80 -8.99 0.60
CA ASN A 591 19.68 -10.15 0.80
C ASN A 591 19.15 -11.29 1.69
N SER A 592 17.85 -11.30 1.98
CA SER A 592 17.09 -12.30 2.74
C SER A 592 15.58 -12.23 2.44
N PRO A 593 15.17 -12.29 1.15
CA PRO A 593 13.80 -11.96 0.71
C PRO A 593 12.81 -13.11 0.95
N TYR A 594 12.57 -13.45 2.22
CA TYR A 594 11.57 -14.44 2.61
C TYR A 594 10.22 -13.77 2.87
N LEU A 595 9.11 -14.49 2.64
CA LEU A 595 7.77 -13.95 2.90
C LEU A 595 7.52 -13.57 4.35
N ARG A 596 8.19 -14.20 5.32
CA ARG A 596 8.15 -13.74 6.72
C ARG A 596 8.63 -12.29 6.92
N ASN A 597 9.46 -11.80 6.00
CA ASN A 597 10.00 -10.44 5.98
C ASN A 597 9.16 -9.51 5.09
N MET A 598 8.02 -9.98 4.57
CA MET A 598 6.96 -9.15 4.02
C MET A 598 5.82 -9.14 5.01
N VAL A 599 5.39 -7.98 5.44
CA VAL A 599 4.32 -7.84 6.44
C VAL A 599 3.15 -7.07 5.87
N VAL A 600 1.97 -7.35 6.43
CA VAL A 600 0.70 -6.76 6.05
C VAL A 600 -0.06 -6.26 7.28
N GLN A 601 -0.74 -5.13 7.10
CA GLN A 601 -1.74 -4.64 8.04
C GLN A 601 -3.02 -4.16 7.35
N PRO A 602 -4.14 -4.09 8.08
CA PRO A 602 -5.37 -3.50 7.57
C PRO A 602 -5.17 -2.06 7.09
N GLY A 603 -5.84 -1.70 6.00
CA GLY A 603 -5.77 -0.35 5.44
C GLY A 603 -7.09 0.13 4.81
N PRO A 604 -7.06 1.24 4.04
CA PRO A 604 -5.88 2.09 3.81
C PRO A 604 -5.47 2.85 5.07
N LEU A 605 -4.21 3.24 5.21
CA LEU A 605 -3.75 3.96 6.41
C LEU A 605 -4.32 5.37 6.54
N THR A 606 -4.88 5.92 5.46
CA THR A 606 -5.52 7.25 5.45
C THR A 606 -6.88 7.30 6.14
N VAL A 607 -7.44 6.15 6.56
CA VAL A 607 -8.69 6.09 7.33
C VAL A 607 -8.41 5.73 8.78
N PRO A 608 -9.31 6.10 9.72
CA PRO A 608 -9.17 5.76 11.14
C PRO A 608 -8.96 4.25 11.35
N PRO A 609 -8.17 3.82 12.35
CA PRO A 609 -7.90 2.41 12.63
C PRO A 609 -9.14 1.51 12.65
N GLU A 610 -10.25 2.00 13.19
CA GLU A 610 -11.52 1.27 13.36
C GLU A 610 -12.22 1.00 12.02
N LYS A 611 -11.90 1.77 10.98
CA LYS A 611 -12.46 1.64 9.62
C LYS A 611 -11.53 0.91 8.66
N ARG A 612 -10.34 0.49 9.11
CA ARG A 612 -9.38 -0.23 8.29
C ARG A 612 -9.81 -1.68 8.12
N SER A 613 -9.44 -2.26 6.98
CA SER A 613 -9.77 -3.65 6.68
C SER A 613 -8.72 -4.31 5.80
N MET A 614 -8.74 -5.64 5.75
CA MET A 614 -7.91 -6.45 4.84
C MET A 614 -8.43 -6.45 3.39
N LYS A 615 -9.49 -5.69 3.10
CA LYS A 615 -9.97 -5.42 1.73
C LYS A 615 -8.99 -4.50 0.98
N TYR A 616 -8.36 -3.57 1.71
CA TYR A 616 -7.37 -2.63 1.18
C TYR A 616 -6.10 -2.71 2.03
N PRO A 617 -5.39 -3.86 2.01
CA PRO A 617 -4.23 -4.09 2.85
C PRO A 617 -3.10 -3.11 2.54
N SER A 618 -2.21 -2.91 3.51
CA SER A 618 -0.96 -2.15 3.35
C SER A 618 0.22 -3.06 3.63
N PHE A 619 1.14 -3.18 2.66
CA PHE A 619 2.28 -4.09 2.74
C PHE A 619 3.60 -3.37 2.97
N ARG A 620 4.59 -4.05 3.57
CA ARG A 620 5.97 -3.56 3.77
C ARG A 620 6.98 -4.70 3.67
N ILE A 621 8.19 -4.39 3.24
CA ILE A 621 9.39 -5.23 3.41
C ILE A 621 10.10 -4.80 4.69
N ILE A 622 10.48 -5.76 5.54
CA ILE A 622 11.21 -5.55 6.78
C ILE A 622 12.54 -6.33 6.80
N ASP A 623 13.28 -6.19 7.90
CA ASP A 623 14.46 -6.99 8.23
C ASP A 623 15.66 -6.79 7.31
N PHE A 624 16.14 -5.55 7.21
CA PHE A 624 17.30 -5.18 6.39
C PHE A 624 18.65 -5.44 7.07
N GLY A 625 18.72 -6.39 8.00
CA GLY A 625 19.97 -6.77 8.67
C GLY A 625 21.08 -7.14 7.68
N ARG A 626 20.71 -7.72 6.53
CA ARG A 626 21.62 -8.07 5.43
C ARG A 626 21.51 -7.12 4.22
N GLY A 627 20.67 -6.09 4.32
CA GLY A 627 20.38 -5.18 3.23
C GLY A 627 21.62 -4.44 2.74
N GLN A 628 21.61 -4.08 1.46
CA GLN A 628 22.68 -3.31 0.82
C GLN A 628 22.08 -2.30 -0.15
N ASP A 629 22.71 -1.12 -0.23
CA ASP A 629 22.53 -0.15 -1.32
C ASP A 629 23.63 -0.30 -2.38
N TRP A 630 23.32 0.13 -3.60
CA TRP A 630 24.22 0.07 -4.75
C TRP A 630 25.59 0.75 -4.47
N ASP A 631 25.58 1.94 -3.88
CA ASP A 631 26.80 2.72 -3.65
C ASP A 631 27.75 1.97 -2.70
N SER A 632 27.20 1.39 -1.63
CA SER A 632 27.97 0.57 -0.69
C SER A 632 28.48 -0.73 -1.32
N TYR A 633 27.69 -1.33 -2.22
CA TYR A 633 28.05 -2.55 -2.91
C TYR A 633 29.19 -2.38 -3.92
N VAL A 634 29.18 -1.27 -4.67
CA VAL A 634 30.25 -0.88 -5.59
C VAL A 634 31.53 -0.57 -4.82
N GLY A 635 31.40 0.16 -3.70
CA GLY A 635 32.53 0.64 -2.92
C GLY A 635 33.16 1.90 -3.53
N LYS A 636 34.44 2.15 -3.25
CA LYS A 636 35.13 3.38 -3.65
C LYS A 636 35.77 3.34 -5.05
N ASP A 637 35.94 2.15 -5.63
CA ASP A 637 36.52 2.00 -6.95
C ASP A 637 35.48 2.36 -8.02
N THR A 638 35.78 3.39 -8.81
CA THR A 638 34.91 3.92 -9.86
C THR A 638 35.43 3.58 -11.26
N SER A 639 36.38 2.65 -11.39
CA SER A 639 36.86 2.23 -12.70
C SER A 639 35.73 1.54 -13.48
N GLU A 640 35.59 1.87 -14.76
CA GLU A 640 34.50 1.38 -15.62
C GLU A 640 34.40 -0.15 -15.63
N LYS A 641 35.55 -0.83 -15.69
CA LYS A 641 35.61 -2.30 -15.63
C LYS A 641 35.07 -2.87 -14.32
N HIS A 642 35.40 -2.22 -13.19
CA HIS A 642 34.88 -2.62 -11.88
C HIS A 642 33.38 -2.35 -11.78
N LEU A 643 32.93 -1.17 -12.23
CA LEU A 643 31.51 -0.79 -12.26
C LEU A 643 30.69 -1.77 -13.09
N GLN A 644 31.15 -2.16 -14.28
CA GLN A 644 30.46 -3.15 -15.11
C GLN A 644 30.37 -4.51 -14.42
N GLY A 645 31.48 -5.01 -13.86
CA GLY A 645 31.47 -6.27 -13.13
C GLY A 645 30.54 -6.27 -11.90
N LYS A 646 30.48 -5.14 -11.19
CA LYS A 646 29.54 -4.92 -10.09
C LYS A 646 28.10 -4.83 -10.57
N ALA A 647 27.84 -4.17 -11.70
CA ALA A 647 26.51 -4.04 -12.27
C ALA A 647 25.94 -5.40 -12.66
N ASP A 648 26.74 -6.25 -13.29
CA ASP A 648 26.34 -7.61 -13.66
C ASP A 648 26.01 -8.45 -12.41
N SER A 649 26.89 -8.46 -11.41
CA SER A 649 26.65 -9.20 -10.16
C SER A 649 25.43 -8.68 -9.40
N TRP A 650 25.22 -7.37 -9.36
CA TRP A 650 24.06 -6.75 -8.73
C TRP A 650 22.77 -7.07 -9.46
N TYR A 651 22.81 -7.09 -10.79
CA TYR A 651 21.69 -7.57 -11.60
C TYR A 651 21.33 -9.02 -11.22
N PHE A 652 22.31 -9.92 -11.10
CA PHE A 652 22.05 -11.30 -10.66
C PHE A 652 21.46 -11.40 -9.26
N HIS A 653 21.92 -10.58 -8.31
CA HIS A 653 21.32 -10.53 -6.97
C HIS A 653 19.84 -10.13 -7.05
N ARG A 654 19.51 -9.08 -7.79
CA ARG A 654 18.12 -8.63 -7.98
C ARG A 654 17.26 -9.71 -8.62
N GLN A 655 17.75 -10.37 -9.68
CA GLN A 655 17.02 -11.46 -10.33
C GLN A 655 16.80 -12.64 -9.38
N TYR A 656 17.81 -13.00 -8.57
CA TYR A 656 17.68 -14.04 -7.58
C TYR A 656 16.61 -13.71 -6.53
N GLU A 657 16.62 -12.50 -5.98
CA GLU A 657 15.61 -12.09 -4.98
C GLU A 657 14.21 -12.07 -5.57
N ALA A 658 14.04 -11.51 -6.77
CA ALA A 658 12.75 -11.45 -7.45
C ALA A 658 12.22 -12.88 -7.70
N LYS A 659 13.03 -13.75 -8.30
CA LYS A 659 12.64 -15.14 -8.55
C LYS A 659 12.29 -15.88 -7.25
N HIS A 660 13.04 -15.66 -6.18
CA HIS A 660 12.78 -16.32 -4.90
C HIS A 660 11.43 -15.88 -4.30
N VAL A 661 11.11 -14.58 -4.37
CA VAL A 661 9.82 -14.05 -3.91
C VAL A 661 8.67 -14.54 -4.80
N GLU A 662 8.86 -14.55 -6.12
CA GLU A 662 7.90 -15.08 -7.09
C GLU A 662 7.52 -16.54 -6.79
N GLU A 663 8.53 -17.39 -6.58
CA GLU A 663 8.36 -18.80 -6.22
C GLU A 663 7.58 -18.95 -4.89
N GLN A 664 7.92 -18.16 -3.87
CA GLN A 664 7.22 -18.24 -2.57
C GLN A 664 5.78 -17.70 -2.62
N LEU A 665 5.50 -16.70 -3.46
CA LEU A 665 4.15 -16.18 -3.66
C LEU A 665 3.28 -17.10 -4.53
N GLY A 666 3.86 -18.15 -5.13
CA GLY A 666 3.17 -19.05 -6.05
C GLY A 666 2.74 -18.35 -7.35
N ILE A 667 3.45 -17.28 -7.76
CA ILE A 667 3.15 -16.58 -9.00
C ILE A 667 3.70 -17.42 -10.16
N THR A 668 2.83 -17.79 -11.09
CA THR A 668 3.21 -18.58 -12.28
C THR A 668 3.45 -17.68 -13.49
N GLU A 669 4.31 -18.09 -14.43
CA GLU A 669 4.63 -17.31 -15.64
C GLU A 669 3.37 -16.89 -16.44
N HIS A 670 2.29 -17.70 -16.38
CA HIS A 670 1.02 -17.43 -17.05
C HIS A 670 0.14 -16.38 -16.36
N GLN A 671 0.46 -16.00 -15.12
CA GLN A 671 -0.24 -14.94 -14.39
C GLN A 671 0.32 -13.55 -14.69
N TYR A 672 1.41 -13.47 -15.47
CA TYR A 672 1.95 -12.22 -16.01
C TYR A 672 1.26 -11.82 -17.29
#